data_AF-A0A6L8EHE1-F1
#
_entry.id   AF-A0A6L8EHE1-F1
#
_cell.length_a   1.000
_cell.length_b   1.000
_cell.length_c   1.000
_cell.angle_alpha   90.00
_cell.angle_beta   90.00
_cell.angle_gamma   90.00
#
_symmetry.space_group_name_H-M   'P 1'
#
loop_
_entity.id
_entity.type
_entity.pdbx_description
1 polymer ?
#
loop_
_entity_poly.entity_id
_entity_poly.type
_entity_poly.pdbx_seq_one_letter_code
_entity_poly.pdbx_strand_id
1 'polypeptide(L)'
;MKAAWRGQIALVAALLALASGAFAQPNTLADIDAELMRRVLPGASNFAPAESILPIYAGYMGSEPEAELVGYVFFTPDLPPEEIGYSAPIDMLVGMDTEGTVTGLEIVHYTESYKSIRGDFINTEGFPQQFSGMEISDGFRVGRDVDGISRATITAWAVARGIRNAARRVALEHLPDTDYVRSTNADGRALQFLEGKNWDDFKADGLVRELDVEMADGTILHLEVAFMAHDGLGELLVGADDYSRAEREASARVRDGNLVLVGIDGNSSMPFRQERLAVEQNGEFMRLERRRFVYVGSADNGKIADQVRFAGAMVLDDSIDISQPFTVHYDLSDQLAQFGYVASLEYQVPSLPLALAQGTELPPEFSVFDEDDIALTTDTSRIAYLIQTAPPMQTGALLFLLALVSISFATKNSTLRWTTLVFTLVWLGWIDGGFLSVSHITNFVKQGPSMFLTDLPTLIIVVFTVATTLFWGRVFCSSLCPFGALQDFISRFLPRHFQKELPRATHNAAIYIKYGVLGFLLLMAVAWADLSLFQYFEPFGTIFYFSQSVWLWVILLGFLAGSVFISRFYCRYACPLGAALGVVSLISPFRIKRVRQCLYCKVCEHACPTGAIEGPKIDFKECVRCDDCESKLIHKAGVCKHPVEEVRSRIKHPELIAVA
;
A
#
# COMPACT_ATOMS: atom_id res chain seq x y z
N MET A 1 -12.93 34.18 -41.53
CA MET A 1 -12.24 33.08 -40.79
C MET A 1 -12.34 33.17 -39.26
N LYS A 2 -12.54 34.33 -38.61
CA LYS A 2 -12.67 34.41 -37.13
C LYS A 2 -14.06 34.09 -36.56
N ALA A 3 -15.11 34.05 -37.38
CA ALA A 3 -16.49 33.78 -36.93
C ALA A 3 -16.81 32.27 -36.81
N ALA A 4 -16.21 31.42 -37.65
CA ALA A 4 -16.44 29.97 -37.63
C ALA A 4 -15.86 29.28 -36.38
N TRP A 5 -14.79 29.84 -35.80
CA TRP A 5 -14.10 29.25 -34.65
C TRP A 5 -14.85 29.47 -33.32
N ARG A 6 -15.59 30.57 -33.20
CA ARG A 6 -16.41 30.85 -32.01
C ARG A 6 -17.66 29.96 -31.92
N GLY A 7 -18.25 29.61 -33.07
CA GLY A 7 -19.40 28.71 -33.13
C GLY A 7 -19.06 27.26 -32.76
N GLN A 8 -17.86 26.78 -33.13
CA GLN A 8 -17.40 25.43 -32.81
C GLN A 8 -17.04 25.26 -31.32
N ILE A 9 -16.46 26.29 -30.69
CA ILE A 9 -16.15 26.26 -29.25
C ILE A 9 -17.43 26.27 -28.41
N ALA A 10 -18.45 27.04 -28.82
CA ALA A 10 -19.75 27.03 -28.14
C ALA A 10 -20.49 25.70 -28.30
N LEU A 11 -20.38 25.05 -29.47
CA LEU A 11 -21.00 23.73 -29.71
C LEU A 11 -20.31 22.62 -28.90
N VAL A 12 -18.98 22.66 -28.78
CA VAL A 12 -18.21 21.71 -27.96
C VAL A 12 -18.44 21.95 -26.46
N ALA A 13 -18.52 23.21 -26.02
CA ALA A 13 -18.88 23.54 -24.65
C ALA A 13 -20.33 23.13 -24.30
N ALA A 14 -21.27 23.27 -25.25
CA ALA A 14 -22.65 22.81 -25.07
C ALA A 14 -22.75 21.27 -25.08
N LEU A 15 -21.97 20.59 -25.91
CA LEU A 15 -21.89 19.11 -25.90
C LEU A 15 -21.20 18.57 -24.64
N LEU A 16 -20.21 19.27 -24.08
CA LEU A 16 -19.59 18.97 -22.78
C LEU A 16 -20.55 19.23 -21.62
N ALA A 17 -21.35 20.30 -21.68
CA ALA A 17 -22.37 20.61 -20.68
C ALA A 17 -23.55 19.62 -20.70
N LEU A 18 -23.93 19.11 -21.89
CA LEU A 18 -24.96 18.08 -22.04
C LEU A 18 -24.49 16.69 -21.59
N ALA A 19 -23.18 16.42 -21.60
CA ALA A 19 -22.59 15.20 -21.04
C ALA A 19 -22.41 15.25 -19.51
N SER A 20 -22.58 16.43 -18.89
CA SER A 20 -22.45 16.62 -17.44
C SER A 20 -23.70 16.21 -16.64
N GLY A 21 -24.81 15.91 -17.33
CA GLY A 21 -26.13 15.73 -16.71
C GLY A 21 -26.62 14.29 -16.59
N ALA A 22 -25.80 13.29 -16.95
CA ALA A 22 -26.22 11.89 -16.86
C ALA A 22 -25.04 11.02 -16.38
N PHE A 23 -25.21 10.39 -15.23
CA PHE A 23 -24.31 9.44 -14.58
C PHE A 23 -23.10 10.05 -13.84
N ALA A 24 -23.36 10.95 -12.87
CA ALA A 24 -22.44 11.10 -11.75
C ALA A 24 -22.74 9.97 -10.74
N GLN A 25 -21.75 9.13 -10.45
CA GLN A 25 -21.78 8.18 -9.34
C GLN A 25 -21.32 8.92 -8.07
N PRO A 26 -21.88 8.60 -6.89
CA PRO A 26 -21.45 9.21 -5.64
C PRO A 26 -20.03 8.73 -5.29
N ASN A 27 -19.11 9.68 -5.15
CA ASN A 27 -17.67 9.42 -4.99
C ASN A 27 -17.15 9.82 -3.60
N THR A 28 -18.03 10.35 -2.75
CA THR A 28 -17.79 10.68 -1.34
C THR A 28 -19.11 10.52 -0.57
N LEU A 29 -19.05 10.35 0.75
CA LEU A 29 -20.25 10.34 1.61
C LEU A 29 -21.12 11.61 1.43
N ALA A 30 -20.54 12.73 0.98
CA ALA A 30 -21.25 13.98 0.68
C ALA A 30 -22.10 13.95 -0.62
N ASP A 31 -21.80 13.02 -1.54
CA ASP A 31 -22.57 12.81 -2.77
C ASP A 31 -23.72 11.81 -2.58
N ILE A 32 -23.80 11.17 -1.41
CA ILE A 32 -24.80 10.15 -1.10
C ILE A 32 -26.11 10.82 -0.67
N ASP A 33 -27.20 10.43 -1.34
CA ASP A 33 -28.54 10.94 -1.05
C ASP A 33 -28.93 10.64 0.41
N ALA A 34 -29.57 11.59 1.09
CA ALA A 34 -30.12 11.41 2.43
C ALA A 34 -31.12 10.23 2.51
N GLU A 35 -31.72 9.84 1.37
CA GLU A 35 -32.53 8.63 1.28
C GLU A 35 -31.73 7.33 1.41
N LEU A 36 -30.48 7.28 0.91
CA LEU A 36 -29.59 6.13 1.08
C LEU A 36 -29.09 6.05 2.53
N MET A 37 -28.78 7.19 3.16
CA MET A 37 -28.42 7.24 4.58
C MET A 37 -29.55 6.75 5.48
N ARG A 38 -30.81 7.10 5.18
CA ARG A 38 -31.99 6.59 5.90
C ARG A 38 -32.22 5.09 5.72
N ARG A 39 -31.73 4.47 4.64
CA ARG A 39 -31.83 3.01 4.46
C ARG A 39 -30.86 2.25 5.33
N VAL A 40 -29.65 2.78 5.53
CA VAL A 40 -28.64 2.14 6.38
C VAL A 40 -28.81 2.50 7.85
N LEU A 41 -29.38 3.66 8.19
CA LEU A 41 -29.68 4.09 9.56
C LEU A 41 -31.16 4.54 9.68
N PRO A 42 -32.12 3.59 9.73
CA PRO A 42 -33.55 3.89 9.66
C PRO A 42 -34.11 4.66 10.86
N GLY A 43 -33.41 4.66 12.00
CA GLY A 43 -33.80 5.44 13.19
C GLY A 43 -33.52 6.94 13.07
N ALA A 44 -32.67 7.37 12.13
CA ALA A 44 -32.31 8.78 11.97
C ALA A 44 -33.25 9.52 11.03
N SER A 45 -33.71 10.70 11.47
CA SER A 45 -34.57 11.61 10.71
C SER A 45 -33.81 12.73 9.99
N ASN A 46 -32.67 13.13 10.55
CA ASN A 46 -31.76 14.14 10.01
C ASN A 46 -30.32 13.65 10.10
N PHE A 47 -29.44 14.10 9.20
CA PHE A 47 -28.03 13.75 9.18
C PHE A 47 -27.19 15.02 9.11
N ALA A 48 -26.13 15.08 9.91
CA ALA A 48 -25.14 16.16 9.86
C ALA A 48 -23.72 15.56 9.88
N PRO A 49 -22.73 16.22 9.28
CA PRO A 49 -21.33 15.81 9.43
C PRO A 49 -20.97 15.72 10.92
N ALA A 50 -20.38 14.60 11.34
CA ALA A 50 -19.94 14.46 12.73
C ALA A 50 -18.74 15.38 13.00
N GLU A 51 -18.60 15.82 14.25
CA GLU A 51 -17.41 16.54 14.71
C GLU A 51 -16.26 15.54 14.91
N SER A 52 -15.63 15.15 13.81
CA SER A 52 -14.66 14.05 13.74
C SER A 52 -13.52 14.35 12.77
N ILE A 53 -12.38 13.69 12.98
CA ILE A 53 -11.31 13.63 11.97
C ILE A 53 -11.73 12.71 10.81
N LEU A 54 -12.55 11.70 11.10
CA LEU A 54 -13.11 10.81 10.10
C LEU A 54 -14.28 11.49 9.35
N PRO A 55 -14.34 11.34 8.01
CA PRO A 55 -15.41 11.88 7.18
C PRO A 55 -16.70 11.06 7.31
N ILE A 56 -17.40 11.18 8.44
CA ILE A 56 -18.65 10.45 8.76
C ILE A 56 -19.82 11.40 9.04
N TYR A 57 -21.05 10.88 8.98
CA TYR A 57 -22.26 11.63 9.35
C TYR A 57 -22.86 11.07 10.64
N ALA A 58 -23.26 11.95 11.54
CA ALA A 58 -24.10 11.64 12.69
C ALA A 58 -25.58 11.73 12.29
N GLY A 59 -26.35 10.70 12.64
CA GLY A 59 -27.79 10.63 12.43
C GLY A 59 -28.55 10.98 13.71
N TYR A 60 -29.56 11.85 13.59
CA TYR A 60 -30.34 12.34 14.72
C TYR A 60 -31.84 12.04 14.58
N MET A 61 -32.49 11.72 15.70
CA MET A 61 -33.93 11.60 15.82
C MET A 61 -34.53 12.88 16.41
N GLY A 62 -35.55 13.43 15.75
CA GLY A 62 -36.25 14.63 16.19
C GLY A 62 -35.76 15.93 15.54
N SER A 63 -36.24 17.06 16.05
CA SER A 63 -35.90 18.40 15.57
C SER A 63 -35.14 19.17 16.65
N GLU A 64 -34.16 20.00 16.24
CA GLU A 64 -33.43 20.86 17.18
C GLU A 64 -34.38 21.70 18.06
N PRO A 65 -34.09 21.89 19.37
CA PRO A 65 -32.84 21.57 20.08
C PRO A 65 -32.82 20.22 20.84
N GLU A 66 -33.86 19.38 20.73
CA GLU A 66 -34.00 18.09 21.44
C GLU A 66 -33.60 16.88 20.57
N ALA A 67 -32.71 17.08 19.59
CA ALA A 67 -32.31 16.04 18.66
C ALA A 67 -31.39 15.01 19.35
N GLU A 68 -31.83 13.75 19.42
CA GLU A 68 -31.07 12.65 20.04
C GLU A 68 -30.20 11.96 18.98
N LEU A 69 -28.93 11.69 19.32
CA LEU A 69 -28.01 10.96 18.45
C LEU A 69 -28.42 9.49 18.39
N VAL A 70 -28.69 8.99 17.19
CA VAL A 70 -29.10 7.59 16.95
C VAL A 70 -27.92 6.73 16.54
N GLY A 71 -26.93 7.31 15.86
CA GLY A 71 -25.80 6.57 15.34
C GLY A 71 -25.03 7.32 14.26
N TYR A 72 -24.19 6.58 13.57
CA TYR A 72 -23.26 7.08 12.57
C TYR A 72 -23.44 6.37 11.23
N VAL A 73 -23.25 7.12 10.16
CA VAL A 73 -23.19 6.61 8.79
C VAL A 73 -21.83 6.93 8.21
N PHE A 74 -21.20 5.93 7.60
CA PHE A 74 -19.87 6.06 7.03
C PHE A 74 -19.73 5.29 5.72
N PHE A 75 -18.83 5.79 4.88
CA PHE A 75 -18.55 5.25 3.56
C PHE A 75 -17.17 4.58 3.58
N THR A 76 -17.10 3.30 3.23
CA THR A 76 -15.86 2.53 3.38
C THR A 76 -14.65 3.06 2.60
N PRO A 77 -14.79 3.65 1.38
CA PRO A 77 -13.66 4.28 0.69
C PRO A 77 -13.07 5.48 1.44
N ASP A 78 -13.89 6.16 2.25
CA ASP A 78 -13.44 7.29 3.04
C ASP A 78 -12.68 6.84 4.33
N LEU A 79 -12.57 5.52 4.58
CA LEU A 79 -11.96 4.91 5.77
C LEU A 79 -10.87 3.86 5.42
N PRO A 80 -9.71 4.26 4.85
CA PRO A 80 -8.67 3.34 4.31
C PRO A 80 -7.91 2.53 5.38
N PRO A 81 -7.52 1.26 5.13
CA PRO A 81 -7.35 0.65 3.83
C PRO A 81 -8.65 0.08 3.29
N GLU A 82 -8.85 0.25 1.99
CA GLU A 82 -9.96 -0.34 1.26
C GLU A 82 -9.74 -1.84 1.10
N GLU A 83 -10.80 -2.62 1.31
CA GLU A 83 -10.75 -4.05 1.06
C GLU A 83 -10.96 -4.33 -0.42
N ILE A 84 -9.97 -4.99 -1.02
CA ILE A 84 -9.98 -5.32 -2.44
C ILE A 84 -10.73 -6.64 -2.62
N GLY A 85 -11.79 -6.61 -3.44
CA GLY A 85 -12.48 -7.80 -3.94
C GLY A 85 -11.61 -8.60 -4.92
N TYR A 86 -12.22 -9.45 -5.73
CA TYR A 86 -11.46 -10.21 -6.73
C TYR A 86 -10.86 -9.30 -7.81
N SER A 87 -11.54 -8.21 -8.17
CA SER A 87 -11.11 -7.33 -9.27
C SER A 87 -10.77 -5.90 -8.84
N ALA A 88 -11.44 -5.35 -7.82
CA ALA A 88 -11.31 -3.96 -7.37
C ALA A 88 -11.85 -3.78 -5.94
N PRO A 89 -11.59 -2.64 -5.27
CA PRO A 89 -12.29 -2.25 -4.05
C PRO A 89 -13.81 -2.29 -4.17
N ILE A 90 -14.48 -2.47 -3.02
CA ILE A 90 -15.94 -2.53 -2.91
C ILE A 90 -16.42 -1.37 -2.03
N ASP A 91 -17.25 -0.51 -2.60
CA ASP A 91 -17.65 0.75 -1.99
C ASP A 91 -19.01 0.56 -1.29
N MET A 92 -19.01 0.75 0.01
CA MET A 92 -20.15 0.38 0.87
C MET A 92 -20.51 1.54 1.77
N LEU A 93 -21.80 1.81 1.88
CA LEU A 93 -22.39 2.69 2.87
C LEU A 93 -22.86 1.82 4.03
N VAL A 94 -22.42 2.17 5.24
CA VAL A 94 -22.71 1.40 6.45
C VAL A 94 -23.32 2.33 7.49
N GLY A 95 -24.40 1.87 8.12
CA GLY A 95 -25.01 2.50 9.29
C GLY A 95 -24.67 1.71 10.56
N MET A 96 -24.37 2.41 11.64
CA MET A 96 -24.08 1.84 12.96
C MET A 96 -24.75 2.67 14.04
N ASP A 97 -25.39 2.05 15.02
CA ASP A 97 -25.97 2.76 16.15
C ASP A 97 -24.93 3.15 17.22
N THR A 98 -25.38 3.82 18.28
CA THR A 98 -24.51 4.25 19.40
C THR A 98 -24.06 3.09 20.30
N GLU A 99 -24.61 1.90 20.14
CA GLU A 99 -24.20 0.70 20.89
C GLU A 99 -23.14 -0.10 20.12
N GLY A 100 -22.84 0.28 18.87
CA GLY A 100 -21.89 -0.42 18.01
C GLY A 100 -22.53 -1.54 17.20
N THR A 101 -23.85 -1.54 17.02
CA THR A 101 -24.55 -2.50 16.18
C THR A 101 -24.68 -1.96 14.77
N VAL A 102 -24.33 -2.77 13.77
CA VAL A 102 -24.52 -2.45 12.35
C VAL A 102 -26.01 -2.46 12.05
N THR A 103 -26.57 -1.31 11.70
CA THR A 103 -28.01 -1.15 11.46
C THR A 103 -28.39 -1.45 10.01
N GLY A 104 -27.46 -1.24 9.06
CA GLY A 104 -27.69 -1.55 7.66
C GLY A 104 -26.47 -1.37 6.78
N LEU A 105 -26.53 -2.00 5.60
CA LEU A 105 -25.48 -2.01 4.58
C LEU A 105 -26.10 -1.76 3.20
N GLU A 106 -25.50 -0.85 2.44
CA GLU A 106 -25.81 -0.64 1.03
C GLU A 106 -24.52 -0.67 0.21
N ILE A 107 -24.48 -1.51 -0.84
CA ILE A 107 -23.34 -1.58 -1.75
C ILE A 107 -23.55 -0.54 -2.84
N VAL A 108 -22.82 0.56 -2.73
CA VAL A 108 -22.95 1.73 -3.59
C VAL A 108 -22.32 1.47 -4.95
N HIS A 109 -21.10 0.93 -4.94
CA HIS A 109 -20.38 0.61 -6.16
C HIS A 109 -19.45 -0.59 -5.96
N TYR A 110 -19.34 -1.41 -7.00
CA TYR A 110 -18.34 -2.48 -7.04
C TYR A 110 -18.07 -2.90 -8.48
N THR A 111 -16.81 -3.24 -8.73
CA THR A 111 -16.35 -3.81 -10.00
C THR A 111 -15.87 -5.23 -9.79
N GLU A 112 -16.60 -6.20 -10.35
CA GLU A 112 -16.22 -7.60 -10.31
C GLU A 112 -16.39 -8.29 -11.66
N SER A 113 -15.42 -9.11 -12.04
CA SER A 113 -15.47 -9.91 -13.26
C SER A 113 -16.73 -10.78 -13.34
N TYR A 114 -17.17 -11.31 -12.20
CA TYR A 114 -18.34 -12.19 -12.10
C TYR A 114 -19.68 -11.45 -12.30
N LYS A 115 -19.71 -10.13 -12.11
CA LYS A 115 -20.91 -9.28 -12.33
C LYS A 115 -21.39 -9.34 -13.79
N SER A 116 -20.45 -9.48 -14.73
CA SER A 116 -20.76 -9.56 -16.17
C SER A 116 -21.56 -10.82 -16.56
N ILE A 117 -21.49 -11.88 -15.75
CA ILE A 117 -22.12 -13.18 -16.02
C ILE A 117 -23.36 -13.38 -15.14
N ARG A 118 -23.31 -12.95 -13.87
CA ARG A 118 -24.34 -13.20 -12.85
C ARG A 118 -25.20 -11.98 -12.48
N GLY A 119 -24.91 -10.80 -13.02
CA GLY A 119 -25.60 -9.56 -12.64
C GLY A 119 -25.16 -9.06 -11.26
N ASP A 120 -26.03 -8.32 -10.58
CA ASP A 120 -25.75 -7.78 -9.24
C ASP A 120 -25.88 -8.84 -8.14
N PHE A 121 -24.98 -9.82 -8.17
CA PHE A 121 -25.05 -11.00 -7.31
C PHE A 121 -24.84 -10.69 -5.82
N ILE A 122 -24.19 -9.58 -5.49
CA ILE A 122 -23.97 -9.22 -4.08
C ILE A 122 -25.26 -8.66 -3.49
N ASN A 123 -25.96 -7.75 -4.19
CA ASN A 123 -27.20 -7.16 -3.68
C ASN A 123 -28.43 -8.10 -3.81
N THR A 124 -28.41 -9.08 -4.72
CA THR A 124 -29.60 -9.91 -5.02
C THR A 124 -29.70 -11.23 -4.26
N GLU A 125 -28.62 -11.74 -3.65
CA GLU A 125 -28.61 -13.04 -2.96
C GLU A 125 -28.87 -12.96 -1.44
N GLY A 126 -29.34 -11.82 -0.93
CA GLY A 126 -29.65 -11.66 0.51
C GLY A 126 -28.41 -11.51 1.40
N PHE A 127 -27.23 -11.34 0.80
CA PHE A 127 -25.94 -11.27 1.51
C PHE A 127 -25.81 -10.00 2.38
N PRO A 128 -26.14 -8.78 1.92
CA PRO A 128 -26.07 -7.56 2.73
C PRO A 128 -26.91 -7.59 4.01
N GLN A 129 -28.06 -8.28 3.97
CA GLN A 129 -29.00 -8.32 5.08
C GLN A 129 -28.46 -9.09 6.29
N GLN A 130 -27.48 -9.96 6.10
CA GLN A 130 -26.85 -10.74 7.19
C GLN A 130 -26.05 -9.87 8.15
N PHE A 131 -25.61 -8.69 7.70
CA PHE A 131 -24.82 -7.76 8.51
C PHE A 131 -25.68 -6.85 9.40
N SER A 132 -26.99 -6.75 9.15
CA SER A 132 -27.89 -5.95 9.98
C SER A 132 -28.14 -6.66 11.31
N GLY A 133 -27.85 -5.99 12.43
CA GLY A 133 -27.93 -6.54 13.77
C GLY A 133 -26.62 -7.18 14.28
N MET A 134 -25.55 -7.20 13.48
CA MET A 134 -24.24 -7.65 13.96
C MET A 134 -23.59 -6.58 14.83
N GLU A 135 -22.96 -6.99 15.92
CA GLU A 135 -22.20 -6.10 16.79
C GLU A 135 -20.77 -5.93 16.28
N ILE A 136 -20.13 -4.78 16.51
CA ILE A 136 -18.71 -4.55 16.18
C ILE A 136 -17.75 -5.54 16.88
N SER A 137 -18.19 -6.14 18.00
CA SER A 137 -17.52 -7.21 18.72
C SER A 137 -17.45 -8.52 17.93
N ASP A 138 -18.41 -8.76 17.02
CA ASP A 138 -18.48 -9.97 16.20
C ASP A 138 -17.28 -10.11 15.24
N GLY A 139 -17.01 -11.34 14.79
CA GLY A 139 -15.87 -11.66 13.93
C GLY A 139 -16.02 -11.29 12.46
N PHE A 140 -17.26 -11.19 11.95
CA PHE A 140 -17.63 -11.03 10.53
C PHE A 140 -16.96 -12.07 9.61
N ARG A 141 -16.73 -13.29 10.12
CA ARG A 141 -16.04 -14.36 9.40
C ARG A 141 -16.96 -15.03 8.41
N VAL A 142 -16.58 -15.02 7.13
CA VAL A 142 -17.36 -15.64 6.07
C VAL A 142 -17.26 -17.17 6.14
N GLY A 143 -18.42 -17.83 6.25
CA GLY A 143 -18.56 -19.27 6.47
C GLY A 143 -18.78 -19.66 7.94
N ARG A 144 -18.64 -18.69 8.87
CA ARG A 144 -18.87 -18.86 10.31
C ARG A 144 -19.96 -17.91 10.81
N ASP A 145 -19.70 -16.61 10.74
CA ASP A 145 -20.60 -15.56 11.24
C ASP A 145 -21.57 -15.09 10.14
N VAL A 146 -21.13 -15.11 8.87
CA VAL A 146 -21.94 -14.76 7.70
C VAL A 146 -21.78 -15.79 6.59
N ASP A 147 -22.85 -16.15 5.90
CA ASP A 147 -22.82 -17.08 4.77
C ASP A 147 -22.06 -16.48 3.59
N GLY A 148 -21.13 -17.25 3.00
CA GLY A 148 -20.38 -16.82 1.83
C GLY A 148 -21.14 -16.91 0.51
N ILE A 149 -20.69 -16.14 -0.49
CA ILE A 149 -21.24 -16.21 -1.84
C ILE A 149 -20.54 -17.33 -2.63
N SER A 150 -21.33 -18.26 -3.14
CA SER A 150 -20.83 -19.39 -3.94
C SER A 150 -20.01 -18.93 -5.15
N ARG A 151 -18.74 -19.36 -5.21
CA ARG A 151 -17.74 -19.00 -6.25
C ARG A 151 -17.29 -17.53 -6.25
N ALA A 152 -17.63 -16.76 -5.23
CA ALA A 152 -17.16 -15.39 -5.03
C ALA A 152 -16.58 -15.20 -3.62
N THR A 153 -15.76 -16.16 -3.18
CA THR A 153 -15.17 -16.18 -1.82
C THR A 153 -14.37 -14.91 -1.52
N ILE A 154 -13.48 -14.48 -2.43
CA ILE A 154 -12.65 -13.28 -2.22
C ILE A 154 -13.52 -12.03 -2.07
N THR A 155 -14.55 -11.88 -2.90
CA THR A 155 -15.50 -10.76 -2.85
C THR A 155 -16.30 -10.74 -1.55
N ALA A 156 -16.83 -11.89 -1.11
CA ALA A 156 -17.57 -11.99 0.15
C ALA A 156 -16.70 -11.63 1.35
N TRP A 157 -15.44 -12.08 1.36
CA TRP A 157 -14.46 -11.74 2.40
C TRP A 157 -14.08 -10.26 2.40
N ALA A 158 -13.98 -9.63 1.22
CA ALA A 158 -13.69 -8.20 1.11
C ALA A 158 -14.84 -7.35 1.68
N VAL A 159 -16.10 -7.71 1.40
CA VAL A 159 -17.28 -7.03 1.97
C VAL A 159 -17.28 -7.16 3.50
N ALA A 160 -17.18 -8.38 4.03
CA ALA A 160 -17.25 -8.62 5.46
C ALA A 160 -16.13 -7.92 6.23
N ARG A 161 -14.88 -7.99 5.74
CA ARG A 161 -13.75 -7.27 6.34
C ARG A 161 -13.88 -5.76 6.22
N GLY A 162 -14.40 -5.26 5.10
CA GLY A 162 -14.55 -3.82 4.86
C GLY A 162 -15.51 -3.19 5.85
N ILE A 163 -16.66 -3.84 6.07
CA ILE A 163 -17.65 -3.43 7.08
C ILE A 163 -17.02 -3.47 8.47
N ARG A 164 -16.45 -4.62 8.86
CA ARG A 164 -15.85 -4.84 10.17
C ARG A 164 -14.79 -3.78 10.48
N ASN A 165 -13.84 -3.59 9.59
CA ASN A 165 -12.70 -2.69 9.80
C ASN A 165 -13.15 -1.22 9.85
N ALA A 166 -14.08 -0.82 8.97
CA ALA A 166 -14.62 0.54 8.95
C ALA A 166 -15.45 0.84 10.21
N ALA A 167 -16.37 -0.06 10.59
CA ALA A 167 -17.24 0.11 11.76
C ALA A 167 -16.42 0.23 13.06
N ARG A 168 -15.44 -0.64 13.24
CA ARG A 168 -14.56 -0.64 14.42
C ARG A 168 -13.75 0.65 14.55
N ARG A 169 -13.33 1.26 13.44
CA ARG A 169 -12.62 2.55 13.48
C ARG A 169 -13.50 3.70 13.88
N VAL A 170 -14.74 3.74 13.37
CA VAL A 170 -15.72 4.72 13.78
C VAL A 170 -16.03 4.54 15.27
N ALA A 171 -16.18 3.31 15.73
CA ALA A 171 -16.40 3.00 17.15
C ALA A 171 -15.23 3.44 18.03
N LEU A 172 -13.98 3.22 17.62
CA LEU A 172 -12.79 3.63 18.40
C LEU A 172 -12.73 5.14 18.65
N GLU A 173 -13.23 5.97 17.72
CA GLU A 173 -13.25 7.43 17.90
C GLU A 173 -14.51 7.93 18.63
N HIS A 174 -15.67 7.34 18.34
CA HIS A 174 -16.97 7.90 18.75
C HIS A 174 -17.71 7.11 19.82
N LEU A 175 -17.35 5.85 20.03
CA LEU A 175 -18.05 4.93 20.93
C LEU A 175 -17.10 4.34 22.01
N PRO A 176 -16.40 5.17 22.81
CA PRO A 176 -15.40 4.72 23.77
C PRO A 176 -15.96 3.82 24.87
N ASP A 177 -17.26 3.93 25.14
CA ASP A 177 -17.98 3.20 26.18
C ASP A 177 -18.57 1.86 25.71
N THR A 178 -18.30 1.44 24.48
CA THR A 178 -18.70 0.11 24.00
C THR A 178 -17.78 -0.98 24.54
N ASP A 179 -18.33 -2.19 24.74
CA ASP A 179 -17.54 -3.34 25.19
C ASP A 179 -16.40 -3.65 24.23
N TYR A 180 -16.62 -3.48 22.93
CA TYR A 180 -15.59 -3.66 21.90
C TYR A 180 -14.42 -2.67 22.04
N VAL A 181 -14.66 -1.39 22.32
CA VAL A 181 -13.55 -0.42 22.45
C VAL A 181 -12.79 -0.64 23.76
N ARG A 182 -13.50 -0.97 24.84
CA ARG A 182 -12.88 -1.40 26.09
C ARG A 182 -12.03 -2.65 25.90
N SER A 183 -12.55 -3.68 25.23
CA SER A 183 -11.82 -4.91 24.94
C SER A 183 -10.65 -4.64 24.01
N THR A 184 -10.82 -3.86 22.93
CA THR A 184 -9.72 -3.54 21.99
C THR A 184 -8.59 -2.77 22.67
N ASN A 185 -8.91 -1.83 23.57
CA ASN A 185 -7.90 -1.13 24.37
C ASN A 185 -7.21 -2.07 25.39
N ALA A 186 -7.94 -3.07 25.91
CA ALA A 186 -7.36 -4.14 26.72
C ALA A 186 -6.49 -5.09 25.88
N ASP A 187 -6.95 -5.50 24.70
CA ASP A 187 -6.24 -6.39 23.76
C ASP A 187 -4.96 -5.74 23.27
N GLY A 188 -5.00 -4.45 22.91
CA GLY A 188 -3.81 -3.68 22.55
C GLY A 188 -2.75 -3.67 23.65
N ARG A 189 -3.18 -3.46 24.91
CA ARG A 189 -2.28 -3.52 26.08
C ARG A 189 -1.72 -4.93 26.31
N ALA A 190 -2.57 -5.95 26.19
CA ALA A 190 -2.16 -7.35 26.32
C ALA A 190 -1.15 -7.78 25.25
N LEU A 191 -1.41 -7.42 23.99
CA LEU A 191 -0.53 -7.71 22.87
C LEU A 191 0.80 -6.96 22.98
N GLN A 192 0.78 -5.70 23.42
CA GLN A 192 2.02 -4.93 23.66
C GLN A 192 2.88 -5.57 24.76
N PHE A 193 2.25 -6.06 25.84
CA PHE A 193 2.96 -6.80 26.88
C PHE A 193 3.58 -8.11 26.35
N LEU A 194 2.82 -8.86 25.55
CA LEU A 194 3.31 -10.09 24.91
C LEU A 194 4.39 -9.82 23.85
N GLU A 195 4.35 -8.67 23.18
CA GLU A 195 5.36 -8.26 22.21
C GLU A 195 6.72 -8.04 22.86
N GLY A 196 6.76 -7.61 24.12
CA GLY A 196 7.99 -7.48 24.91
C GLY A 196 8.67 -8.81 25.27
N LYS A 197 7.99 -9.95 25.08
CA LYS A 197 8.48 -11.29 25.44
C LYS A 197 9.16 -12.00 24.28
N ASN A 198 10.11 -12.87 24.60
CA ASN A 198 10.72 -13.80 23.65
C ASN A 198 10.07 -15.21 23.77
N TRP A 199 10.53 -16.16 22.94
CA TRP A 199 9.97 -17.51 22.91
C TRP A 199 10.20 -18.29 24.22
N ASP A 200 11.35 -18.11 24.87
CA ASP A 200 11.66 -18.74 26.15
C ASP A 200 10.77 -18.18 27.28
N ASP A 201 10.45 -16.89 27.25
CA ASP A 201 9.50 -16.28 28.18
C ASP A 201 8.11 -16.91 28.02
N PHE A 202 7.66 -17.15 26.78
CA PHE A 202 6.39 -17.84 26.53
C PHE A 202 6.38 -19.28 27.03
N LYS A 203 7.53 -19.97 26.99
CA LYS A 203 7.68 -21.30 27.62
C LYS A 203 7.58 -21.22 29.14
N ALA A 204 8.22 -20.21 29.74
CA ALA A 204 8.18 -19.99 31.18
C ALA A 204 6.77 -19.65 31.69
N ASP A 205 6.01 -18.88 30.93
CA ASP A 205 4.63 -18.49 31.24
C ASP A 205 3.60 -19.58 30.91
N GLY A 206 4.02 -20.64 30.23
CA GLY A 206 3.14 -21.75 29.83
C GLY A 206 2.25 -21.47 28.61
N LEU A 207 2.45 -20.34 27.92
CA LEU A 207 1.81 -20.09 26.61
C LEU A 207 2.33 -21.10 25.58
N VAL A 208 3.62 -21.35 25.56
CA VAL A 208 4.24 -22.41 24.76
C VAL A 208 4.55 -23.59 25.68
N ARG A 209 4.17 -24.80 25.27
CA ARG A 209 4.43 -26.02 26.01
C ARG A 209 5.03 -27.08 25.10
N GLU A 210 6.06 -27.75 25.60
CA GLU A 210 6.82 -28.74 24.84
C GLU A 210 6.28 -30.15 25.09
N LEU A 211 6.17 -30.91 24.01
CA LEU A 211 5.86 -32.34 23.99
C LEU A 211 6.95 -33.06 23.21
N ASP A 212 7.87 -33.65 23.96
CA ASP A 212 8.95 -34.47 23.40
C ASP A 212 8.46 -35.90 23.20
N VAL A 213 8.46 -36.32 21.95
CA VAL A 213 8.03 -37.66 21.55
C VAL A 213 9.27 -38.47 21.20
N GLU A 214 9.70 -39.32 22.15
CA GLU A 214 10.84 -40.22 21.96
C GLU A 214 10.43 -41.44 21.13
N MET A 215 11.15 -41.67 20.04
CA MET A 215 10.94 -42.80 19.13
C MET A 215 11.68 -44.04 19.61
N ALA A 216 11.28 -45.22 19.13
CA ALA A 216 11.91 -46.49 19.50
C ALA A 216 13.41 -46.58 19.12
N ASP A 217 13.88 -45.76 18.19
CA ASP A 217 15.29 -45.67 17.78
C ASP A 217 16.09 -44.58 18.50
N GLY A 218 15.48 -43.91 19.50
CA GLY A 218 16.10 -42.84 20.29
C GLY A 218 16.13 -41.47 19.61
N THR A 219 15.55 -41.33 18.42
CA THR A 219 15.31 -40.00 17.83
C THR A 219 14.11 -39.32 18.49
N ILE A 220 14.09 -37.99 18.50
CA ILE A 220 13.05 -37.21 19.18
C ILE A 220 12.32 -36.33 18.17
N LEU A 221 10.99 -36.35 18.23
CA LEU A 221 10.12 -35.38 17.59
C LEU A 221 9.73 -34.35 18.66
N HIS A 222 10.18 -33.11 18.49
CA HIS A 222 9.87 -32.00 19.38
C HIS A 222 8.61 -31.31 18.86
N LEU A 223 7.55 -31.31 19.67
CA LEU A 223 6.32 -30.59 19.37
C LEU A 223 6.14 -29.45 20.36
N GLU A 224 5.86 -28.26 19.85
CA GLU A 224 5.54 -27.10 20.67
C GLU A 224 4.08 -26.72 20.46
N VAL A 225 3.32 -26.62 21.55
CA VAL A 225 1.89 -26.31 21.52
C VAL A 225 1.66 -24.92 22.10
N ALA A 226 0.95 -24.05 21.37
CA ALA A 226 0.61 -22.72 21.85
C ALA A 226 -0.76 -22.24 21.36
N PHE A 227 -1.57 -21.64 22.24
CA PHE A 227 -2.87 -21.10 21.88
C PHE A 227 -2.73 -19.84 21.03
N MET A 228 -3.48 -19.74 19.92
CA MET A 228 -3.38 -18.62 18.98
C MET A 228 -4.71 -18.24 18.31
N ALA A 229 -5.83 -18.45 19.00
CA ALA A 229 -7.15 -18.20 18.42
C ALA A 229 -7.49 -16.72 18.22
N HIS A 230 -6.82 -15.82 18.95
CA HIS A 230 -6.98 -14.37 18.79
C HIS A 230 -6.11 -13.85 17.66
N ASP A 231 -6.65 -13.01 16.78
CA ASP A 231 -6.00 -12.53 15.56
C ASP A 231 -4.62 -11.92 15.87
N GLY A 232 -4.57 -10.90 16.74
CA GLY A 232 -3.31 -10.24 17.08
C GLY A 232 -2.31 -11.14 17.83
N LEU A 233 -2.79 -12.16 18.56
CA LEU A 233 -1.89 -13.11 19.23
C LEU A 233 -1.27 -14.06 18.21
N GLY A 234 -2.07 -14.54 17.27
CA GLY A 234 -1.59 -15.38 16.18
C GLY A 234 -0.62 -14.66 15.28
N GLU A 235 -0.93 -13.41 14.88
CA GLU A 235 0.00 -12.59 14.09
C GLU A 235 1.32 -12.34 14.84
N LEU A 236 1.28 -12.10 16.15
CA LEU A 236 2.48 -11.98 16.97
C LEU A 236 3.31 -13.27 16.98
N LEU A 237 2.64 -14.42 17.14
CA LEU A 237 3.32 -15.71 17.24
C LEU A 237 3.94 -16.16 15.92
N VAL A 238 3.21 -16.09 14.80
CA VAL A 238 3.63 -16.70 13.52
C VAL A 238 3.80 -15.71 12.36
N GLY A 239 3.50 -14.43 12.56
CA GLY A 239 3.52 -13.39 11.52
C GLY A 239 2.17 -13.23 10.81
N ALA A 240 1.90 -12.00 10.36
CA ALA A 240 0.60 -11.62 9.79
C ALA A 240 0.21 -12.43 8.54
N ASP A 241 1.14 -12.62 7.60
CA ASP A 241 0.86 -13.34 6.35
C ASP A 241 0.57 -14.83 6.59
N ASP A 242 1.36 -15.47 7.45
CA ASP A 242 1.24 -16.90 7.75
C ASP A 242 -0.01 -17.18 8.61
N TYR A 243 -0.30 -16.32 9.58
CA TYR A 243 -1.54 -16.41 10.35
C TYR A 243 -2.77 -16.22 9.46
N SER A 244 -2.82 -15.16 8.65
CA SER A 244 -3.93 -14.89 7.74
C SER A 244 -4.16 -16.02 6.73
N ARG A 245 -3.10 -16.69 6.28
CA ARG A 245 -3.20 -17.88 5.42
C ARG A 245 -3.80 -19.07 6.16
N ALA A 246 -3.29 -19.35 7.37
CA ALA A 246 -3.75 -20.46 8.19
C ALA A 246 -5.22 -20.30 8.61
N GLU A 247 -5.62 -19.10 9.04
CA GLU A 247 -7.01 -18.78 9.42
C GLU A 247 -7.95 -18.97 8.23
N ARG A 248 -7.61 -18.41 7.06
CA ARG A 248 -8.42 -18.59 5.84
C ARG A 248 -8.62 -20.05 5.47
N GLU A 249 -7.55 -20.84 5.56
CA GLU A 249 -7.61 -22.26 5.25
C GLU A 249 -8.44 -23.03 6.29
N ALA A 250 -8.35 -22.66 7.57
CA ALA A 250 -9.12 -23.26 8.65
C ALA A 250 -10.62 -22.97 8.49
N SER A 251 -10.97 -21.71 8.30
CA SER A 251 -12.35 -21.22 8.09
C SER A 251 -13.00 -21.79 6.82
N ALA A 252 -12.20 -22.15 5.80
CA ALA A 252 -12.70 -22.84 4.61
C ALA A 252 -13.02 -24.32 4.86
N ARG A 253 -12.44 -24.94 5.89
CA ARG A 253 -12.53 -26.39 6.16
C ARG A 253 -13.51 -26.72 7.29
N VAL A 254 -13.65 -25.84 8.27
CA VAL A 254 -14.43 -26.03 9.49
C VAL A 254 -15.11 -24.71 9.86
N ARG A 255 -16.35 -24.78 10.34
CA ARG A 255 -17.13 -23.59 10.72
C ARG A 255 -16.69 -23.02 12.06
N ASP A 256 -16.45 -23.90 13.04
CA ASP A 256 -16.19 -23.51 14.42
C ASP A 256 -14.91 -24.15 14.97
N GLY A 257 -14.27 -23.41 15.88
CA GLY A 257 -13.08 -23.88 16.59
C GLY A 257 -12.07 -22.79 16.91
N ASN A 258 -11.18 -23.11 17.85
CA ASN A 258 -10.06 -22.27 18.26
C ASN A 258 -8.75 -22.80 17.67
N LEU A 259 -7.90 -21.91 17.18
CA LEU A 259 -6.61 -22.28 16.62
C LEU A 259 -5.58 -22.48 17.74
N VAL A 260 -4.90 -23.62 17.69
CA VAL A 260 -3.75 -23.92 18.52
C VAL A 260 -2.59 -24.29 17.61
N LEU A 261 -1.50 -23.54 17.75
CA LEU A 261 -0.23 -23.73 17.07
C LEU A 261 0.40 -25.05 17.49
N VAL A 262 0.95 -25.75 16.49
CA VAL A 262 1.78 -26.93 16.65
C VAL A 262 3.09 -26.67 15.89
N GLY A 263 4.10 -26.24 16.62
CA GLY A 263 5.48 -26.15 16.14
C GLY A 263 6.10 -27.54 16.07
N ILE A 264 6.83 -27.83 14.99
CA ILE A 264 7.36 -29.15 14.69
C ILE A 264 8.86 -29.03 14.43
N ASP A 265 9.66 -29.68 15.27
CA ASP A 265 11.10 -29.79 15.11
C ASP A 265 11.62 -31.17 15.58
N GLY A 266 12.95 -31.33 15.62
CA GLY A 266 13.64 -32.52 16.07
C GLY A 266 14.29 -33.31 14.93
N ASN A 267 14.87 -34.44 15.32
CA ASN A 267 15.65 -35.32 14.45
C ASN A 267 14.95 -36.68 14.22
N SER A 268 13.64 -36.74 14.49
CA SER A 268 12.84 -37.95 14.38
C SER A 268 13.04 -38.69 13.05
N SER A 269 13.18 -40.00 13.13
CA SER A 269 13.25 -40.88 11.96
C SER A 269 11.92 -41.05 11.25
N MET A 270 10.80 -40.71 11.91
CA MET A 270 9.47 -40.71 11.32
C MET A 270 8.98 -39.26 11.12
N PRO A 271 8.44 -38.91 9.95
CA PRO A 271 7.88 -37.57 9.75
C PRO A 271 6.63 -37.39 10.63
N PHE A 272 6.43 -36.15 11.10
CA PHE A 272 5.20 -35.75 11.76
C PHE A 272 3.97 -36.09 10.90
N ARG A 273 2.93 -36.62 11.53
CA ARG A 273 1.63 -36.90 10.89
C ARG A 273 0.49 -36.36 11.73
N GLN A 274 -0.27 -35.44 11.17
CA GLN A 274 -1.42 -34.81 11.83
C GLN A 274 -2.49 -35.83 12.30
N GLU A 275 -2.65 -36.98 11.64
CA GLU A 275 -3.67 -37.98 12.01
C GLU A 275 -3.34 -38.73 13.32
N ARG A 276 -2.14 -38.50 13.87
CA ARG A 276 -1.69 -39.01 15.17
C ARG A 276 -2.02 -38.06 16.32
N LEU A 277 -2.51 -36.84 16.03
CA LEU A 277 -2.96 -35.92 17.05
C LEU A 277 -4.37 -36.28 17.56
N ALA A 278 -4.56 -36.14 18.87
CA ALA A 278 -5.86 -36.17 19.53
C ALA A 278 -5.89 -35.18 20.69
N VAL A 279 -7.09 -34.79 21.09
CA VAL A 279 -7.34 -33.91 22.23
C VAL A 279 -8.29 -34.64 23.18
N GLU A 280 -7.98 -34.63 24.47
CA GLU A 280 -8.82 -35.18 25.53
C GLU A 280 -9.20 -34.09 26.53
N GLN A 281 -10.49 -34.01 26.86
CA GLN A 281 -10.98 -33.17 27.94
C GLN A 281 -12.19 -33.84 28.62
N ASN A 282 -12.26 -33.80 29.94
CA ASN A 282 -13.35 -34.40 30.73
C ASN A 282 -13.60 -35.91 30.45
N GLY A 283 -12.55 -36.65 30.06
CA GLY A 283 -12.62 -38.07 29.72
C GLY A 283 -13.20 -38.36 28.33
N GLU A 284 -13.49 -37.33 27.53
CA GLU A 284 -13.86 -37.47 26.13
C GLU A 284 -12.61 -37.36 25.25
N PHE A 285 -12.34 -38.43 24.50
CA PHE A 285 -11.15 -38.54 23.64
C PHE A 285 -11.52 -38.26 22.18
N MET A 286 -10.98 -37.18 21.63
CA MET A 286 -11.30 -36.71 20.28
C MET A 286 -10.08 -36.75 19.37
N ARG A 287 -10.16 -37.60 18.35
CA ARG A 287 -9.11 -37.66 17.32
C ARG A 287 -9.20 -36.44 16.41
N LEU A 288 -8.05 -35.85 16.09
CA LEU A 288 -8.01 -34.74 15.14
C LEU A 288 -8.31 -35.21 13.72
N GLU A 289 -9.42 -34.74 13.16
CA GLU A 289 -9.78 -34.99 11.76
C GLU A 289 -8.83 -34.26 10.80
N ARG A 290 -8.58 -34.82 9.61
CA ARG A 290 -7.68 -34.19 8.61
C ARG A 290 -8.06 -32.75 8.26
N ARG A 291 -9.35 -32.41 8.28
CA ARG A 291 -9.85 -31.06 7.98
C ARG A 291 -9.60 -30.06 9.11
N ARG A 292 -9.35 -30.52 10.34
CA ARG A 292 -9.09 -29.71 11.54
C ARG A 292 -7.59 -29.46 11.78
N PHE A 293 -6.75 -29.65 10.75
CA PHE A 293 -5.34 -29.26 10.79
C PHE A 293 -4.98 -28.48 9.53
N VAL A 294 -4.31 -27.34 9.69
CA VAL A 294 -3.89 -26.46 8.58
C VAL A 294 -2.40 -26.17 8.67
N TYR A 295 -1.81 -25.85 7.51
CA TYR A 295 -0.39 -25.52 7.44
C TYR A 295 -0.21 -24.02 7.68
N VAL A 296 0.67 -23.65 8.60
CA VAL A 296 0.94 -22.24 8.93
C VAL A 296 2.11 -21.72 8.09
N GLY A 297 3.23 -22.45 8.09
CA GLY A 297 4.42 -22.05 7.35
C GLY A 297 5.70 -22.76 7.80
N SER A 298 6.84 -22.25 7.35
CA SER A 298 8.17 -22.75 7.74
C SER A 298 8.73 -22.08 9.00
N ALA A 299 7.89 -21.34 9.75
CA ALA A 299 8.32 -20.55 10.91
C ALA A 299 9.44 -19.55 10.57
N ASP A 300 9.29 -18.81 9.47
CA ASP A 300 10.26 -17.78 9.04
C ASP A 300 9.95 -16.39 9.65
N ASN A 301 8.75 -16.22 10.23
CA ASN A 301 8.22 -14.94 10.71
C ASN A 301 7.58 -15.07 12.10
N GLY A 302 7.33 -13.94 12.76
CA GLY A 302 6.73 -13.89 14.10
C GLY A 302 7.70 -14.29 15.21
N LYS A 303 7.18 -14.49 16.43
CA LYS A 303 7.98 -14.91 17.60
C LYS A 303 8.46 -16.36 17.51
N ILE A 304 7.82 -17.19 16.70
CA ILE A 304 8.22 -18.58 16.42
C ILE A 304 9.44 -18.67 15.48
N ALA A 305 9.89 -17.55 14.91
CA ALA A 305 10.98 -17.53 13.95
C ALA A 305 12.25 -18.20 14.51
N ASP A 306 12.82 -19.10 13.71
CA ASP A 306 14.00 -19.92 14.05
C ASP A 306 13.85 -20.85 15.27
N GLN A 307 12.65 -21.01 15.82
CA GLN A 307 12.40 -21.89 16.98
C GLN A 307 12.04 -23.32 16.56
N VAL A 308 11.37 -23.47 15.43
CA VAL A 308 10.97 -24.77 14.85
C VAL A 308 11.19 -24.79 13.35
N ARG A 309 11.17 -25.97 12.72
CA ARG A 309 11.34 -26.10 11.26
C ARG A 309 10.05 -25.86 10.48
N PHE A 310 8.92 -26.25 11.05
CA PHE A 310 7.60 -26.13 10.43
C PHE A 310 6.56 -25.83 11.49
N ALA A 311 5.55 -25.05 11.11
CA ALA A 311 4.40 -24.75 11.94
C ALA A 311 3.12 -25.23 11.25
N GLY A 312 2.28 -25.92 12.00
CA GLY A 312 0.89 -26.18 11.65
C GLY A 312 -0.04 -25.69 12.75
N ALA A 313 -1.34 -25.73 12.49
CA ALA A 313 -2.35 -25.35 13.47
C ALA A 313 -3.46 -26.38 13.52
N MET A 314 -3.80 -26.81 14.73
CA MET A 314 -5.01 -27.58 14.98
C MET A 314 -6.19 -26.65 15.26
N VAL A 315 -7.34 -27.00 14.70
CA VAL A 315 -8.63 -26.34 14.94
C VAL A 315 -9.37 -27.17 15.99
N LEU A 316 -9.33 -26.72 17.25
CA LEU A 316 -10.05 -27.37 18.34
C LEU A 316 -11.54 -27.43 18.03
N ASP A 317 -12.20 -28.48 18.50
CA ASP A 317 -13.65 -28.58 18.44
C ASP A 317 -14.29 -27.58 19.41
N ASP A 318 -15.49 -27.10 19.12
CA ASP A 318 -16.21 -26.11 19.94
C ASP A 318 -16.69 -26.71 21.27
N SER A 319 -16.78 -28.04 21.35
CA SER A 319 -16.98 -28.78 22.60
C SER A 319 -15.84 -28.66 23.61
N ILE A 320 -14.63 -28.27 23.19
CA ILE A 320 -13.48 -28.07 24.10
C ILE A 320 -13.61 -26.71 24.80
N ASP A 321 -13.76 -26.75 26.12
CA ASP A 321 -13.73 -25.56 26.98
C ASP A 321 -12.28 -25.12 27.20
N ILE A 322 -11.87 -24.07 26.51
CA ILE A 322 -10.51 -23.51 26.60
C ILE A 322 -10.18 -22.87 27.95
N SER A 323 -11.18 -22.63 28.80
CA SER A 323 -10.95 -22.13 30.17
C SER A 323 -10.48 -23.23 31.13
N GLN A 324 -10.67 -24.49 30.76
CA GLN A 324 -10.26 -25.68 31.51
C GLN A 324 -9.06 -26.36 30.83
N PRO A 325 -8.28 -27.17 31.58
CA PRO A 325 -7.14 -27.84 31.00
C PRO A 325 -7.62 -28.92 30.03
N PHE A 326 -6.88 -29.10 28.93
CA PHE A 326 -7.10 -30.18 27.97
C PHE A 326 -5.77 -30.86 27.66
N THR A 327 -5.81 -32.14 27.33
CA THR A 327 -4.60 -32.92 27.04
C THR A 327 -4.44 -33.11 25.54
N VAL A 328 -3.29 -32.74 25.02
CA VAL A 328 -2.89 -33.00 23.63
C VAL A 328 -2.11 -34.31 23.60
N HIS A 329 -2.53 -35.20 22.73
CA HIS A 329 -2.00 -36.55 22.57
C HIS A 329 -1.36 -36.72 21.20
N TYR A 330 -0.21 -37.39 21.15
CA TYR A 330 0.42 -37.83 19.92
C TYR A 330 0.62 -39.35 19.93
N ASP A 331 -0.04 -40.05 19.00
CA ASP A 331 0.00 -41.51 18.89
C ASP A 331 1.32 -41.99 18.26
N LEU A 332 1.98 -42.91 18.96
CA LEU A 332 3.21 -43.55 18.52
C LEU A 332 2.96 -44.94 17.93
N SER A 333 1.71 -45.42 17.90
CA SER A 333 1.39 -46.73 17.36
C SER A 333 1.66 -46.83 15.85
N ASP A 334 2.13 -48.00 15.41
CA ASP A 334 2.31 -48.33 13.99
C ASP A 334 0.95 -48.57 13.28
N GLN A 335 -0.13 -48.77 14.05
CA GLN A 335 -1.47 -48.98 13.54
C GLN A 335 -2.35 -47.77 13.86
N LEU A 336 -2.57 -46.91 12.85
CA LEU A 336 -3.44 -45.71 12.89
C LEU A 336 -4.86 -45.92 13.48
N ALA A 337 -5.28 -47.15 13.77
CA ALA A 337 -6.60 -47.51 14.28
C ALA A 337 -6.65 -47.81 15.78
N GLN A 338 -5.52 -47.90 16.50
CA GLN A 338 -5.47 -48.18 17.94
C GLN A 338 -4.48 -47.24 18.63
N PHE A 339 -4.98 -46.17 19.27
CA PHE A 339 -4.19 -45.32 20.17
C PHE A 339 -3.71 -46.19 21.33
N GLY A 340 -2.41 -46.53 21.34
CA GLY A 340 -1.84 -47.52 22.26
C GLY A 340 -0.76 -46.94 23.15
N TYR A 341 0.29 -46.39 22.53
CA TYR A 341 1.36 -45.66 23.23
C TYR A 341 1.27 -44.21 22.81
N VAL A 342 1.03 -43.32 23.76
CA VAL A 342 0.67 -41.93 23.50
C VAL A 342 1.57 -41.03 24.32
N ALA A 343 2.28 -40.14 23.65
CA ALA A 343 2.91 -39.01 24.31
C ALA A 343 1.83 -37.96 24.57
N SER A 344 1.73 -37.46 25.80
CA SER A 344 0.65 -36.56 26.22
C SER A 344 1.19 -35.30 26.88
N LEU A 345 0.56 -34.17 26.56
CA LEU A 345 0.84 -32.87 27.14
C LEU A 345 -0.46 -32.26 27.66
N GLU A 346 -0.53 -32.04 28.97
CA GLU A 346 -1.59 -31.22 29.55
C GLU A 346 -1.32 -29.74 29.24
N TYR A 347 -2.32 -29.08 28.66
CA TYR A 347 -2.25 -27.69 28.24
C TYR A 347 -3.40 -26.89 28.85
N GLN A 348 -3.06 -25.79 29.50
CA GLN A 348 -4.01 -24.81 30.03
C GLN A 348 -3.72 -23.49 29.35
N VAL A 349 -4.74 -22.86 28.74
CA VAL A 349 -4.58 -21.53 28.16
C VAL A 349 -4.27 -20.55 29.29
N PRO A 350 -3.14 -19.80 29.24
CA PRO A 350 -2.80 -18.83 30.28
C PRO A 350 -3.83 -17.69 30.34
N SER A 351 -3.92 -17.02 31.48
CA SER A 351 -4.98 -16.02 31.77
C SER A 351 -5.07 -14.89 30.73
N LEU A 352 -3.92 -14.40 30.26
CA LEU A 352 -3.87 -13.30 29.29
C LEU A 352 -4.32 -13.72 27.86
N PRO A 353 -3.75 -14.77 27.23
CA PRO A 353 -4.29 -15.37 26.00
C PRO A 353 -5.76 -15.80 26.11
N LEU A 354 -6.20 -16.28 27.28
CA LEU A 354 -7.60 -16.66 27.51
C LEU A 354 -8.52 -15.43 27.48
N ALA A 355 -8.12 -14.33 28.14
CA ALA A 355 -8.85 -13.08 28.10
C ALA A 355 -8.97 -12.52 26.67
N LEU A 356 -7.86 -12.54 25.90
CA LEU A 356 -7.84 -12.20 24.48
C LEU A 356 -8.80 -13.07 23.65
N ALA A 357 -8.89 -14.36 23.96
CA ALA A 357 -9.75 -15.30 23.25
C ALA A 357 -11.24 -15.07 23.53
N GLN A 358 -11.57 -14.68 24.77
CA GLN A 358 -12.94 -14.53 25.25
C GLN A 358 -13.44 -13.08 25.16
N GLY A 359 -12.56 -12.11 24.85
CA GLY A 359 -12.89 -10.69 24.83
C GLY A 359 -13.25 -10.14 26.22
N THR A 360 -12.73 -10.75 27.29
CA THR A 360 -13.02 -10.34 28.67
C THR A 360 -12.02 -9.30 29.16
N GLU A 361 -12.37 -8.58 30.23
CA GLU A 361 -11.43 -7.66 30.90
C GLU A 361 -10.12 -8.34 31.30
N LEU A 362 -9.01 -7.58 31.25
CA LEU A 362 -7.71 -8.10 31.67
C LEU A 362 -7.75 -8.46 33.16
N PRO A 363 -7.12 -9.59 33.54
CA PRO A 363 -7.00 -9.95 34.95
C PRO A 363 -6.39 -8.79 35.76
N PRO A 364 -6.76 -8.61 37.04
CA PRO A 364 -6.32 -7.46 37.85
C PRO A 364 -4.79 -7.32 37.99
N GLU A 365 -4.06 -8.44 37.86
CA GLU A 365 -2.59 -8.47 37.82
C GLU A 365 -1.99 -7.80 36.58
N PHE A 366 -2.78 -7.65 35.51
CA PHE A 366 -2.47 -6.95 34.26
C PHE A 366 -3.30 -5.66 34.08
N SER A 367 -4.13 -5.28 35.07
CA SER A 367 -4.95 -4.05 35.01
C SER A 367 -4.21 -2.80 35.50
N VAL A 368 -2.96 -2.94 36.00
CA VAL A 368 -2.13 -1.87 36.60
C VAL A 368 -1.23 -1.18 35.57
N PHE A 369 -1.47 -1.39 34.27
CA PHE A 369 -0.87 -0.51 33.25
C PHE A 369 -1.65 0.81 33.26
N ASP A 370 -1.33 1.66 34.23
CA ASP A 370 -1.89 3.00 34.40
C ASP A 370 -1.70 3.85 33.13
N GLU A 371 -2.64 4.77 32.91
CA GLU A 371 -2.63 5.80 31.84
C GLU A 371 -1.32 6.63 31.80
N ASP A 372 -0.50 6.58 32.85
CA ASP A 372 0.74 7.33 32.99
C ASP A 372 1.95 6.73 32.23
N ASP A 373 1.99 5.41 31.97
CA ASP A 373 3.06 4.81 31.15
C ASP A 373 2.80 4.99 29.64
N ILE A 374 1.56 5.35 29.27
CA ILE A 374 1.18 5.71 27.91
C ILE A 374 1.71 7.12 27.56
N ALA A 375 1.91 7.98 28.56
CA ALA A 375 2.43 9.34 28.37
C ALA A 375 3.96 9.40 28.18
N LEU A 376 4.70 8.35 28.57
CA LEU A 376 6.17 8.33 28.49
C LEU A 376 6.74 7.68 27.22
N THR A 377 5.90 7.14 26.33
CA THR A 377 6.32 6.72 24.98
C THR A 377 5.86 7.65 23.86
N THR A 378 4.95 8.58 24.14
CA THR A 378 4.49 9.62 23.20
C THR A 378 5.51 10.74 22.91
N ASP A 379 6.68 10.71 23.54
CA ASP A 379 7.80 11.62 23.20
C ASP A 379 8.78 11.02 22.18
N THR A 380 8.42 9.89 21.56
CA THR A 380 9.00 9.56 20.26
C THR A 380 8.26 10.38 19.20
N SER A 381 8.90 11.48 18.75
CA SER A 381 8.47 12.15 17.51
C SER A 381 8.11 11.10 16.46
N ARG A 382 7.03 11.26 15.66
CA ARG A 382 6.64 10.27 14.63
C ARG A 382 7.82 9.79 13.75
N ILE A 383 8.86 10.62 13.63
CA ILE A 383 10.14 10.32 13.00
C ILE A 383 10.91 9.21 13.73
N ALA A 384 10.97 9.22 15.06
CA ALA A 384 11.61 8.18 15.87
C ALA A 384 10.91 6.81 15.72
N TYR A 385 9.57 6.78 15.67
CA TYR A 385 8.82 5.56 15.34
C TYR A 385 9.18 5.03 13.95
N LEU A 386 9.18 5.91 12.94
CA LEU A 386 9.58 5.56 11.57
C LEU A 386 11.03 5.05 11.50
N ILE A 387 11.95 5.59 12.30
CA ILE A 387 13.36 5.14 12.35
C ILE A 387 13.46 3.74 12.96
N GLN A 388 12.69 3.45 14.01
CA GLN A 388 12.75 2.16 14.71
C GLN A 388 12.08 1.02 13.93
N THR A 389 11.02 1.33 13.19
CA THR A 389 10.25 0.34 12.41
C THR A 389 10.72 0.17 10.97
N ALA A 390 11.71 0.96 10.52
CA ALA A 390 12.13 0.94 9.13
C ALA A 390 12.81 -0.38 8.71
N PRO A 391 12.48 -0.93 7.53
CA PRO A 391 13.17 -2.07 6.97
C PRO A 391 14.65 -1.70 6.70
N PRO A 392 15.62 -2.30 7.43
CA PRO A 392 16.99 -1.81 7.46
C PRO A 392 17.73 -2.01 6.13
N MET A 393 17.44 -3.11 5.43
CA MET A 393 18.06 -3.41 4.14
C MET A 393 17.60 -2.43 3.04
N GLN A 394 16.30 -2.16 2.97
CA GLN A 394 15.71 -1.22 2.00
C GLN A 394 16.19 0.22 2.26
N THR A 395 16.11 0.66 3.52
CA THR A 395 16.56 1.99 3.94
C THR A 395 18.07 2.18 3.70
N GLY A 396 18.88 1.18 4.03
CA GLY A 396 20.33 1.19 3.78
C GLY A 396 20.67 1.30 2.28
N ALA A 397 19.98 0.54 1.43
CA ALA A 397 20.18 0.59 -0.02
C ALA A 397 19.73 1.94 -0.62
N LEU A 398 18.65 2.54 -0.11
CA LEU A 398 18.23 3.88 -0.51
C LEU A 398 19.27 4.94 -0.12
N LEU A 399 19.75 4.92 1.13
CA LEU A 399 20.79 5.87 1.59
C LEU A 399 22.08 5.73 0.78
N PHE A 400 22.47 4.50 0.44
CA PHE A 400 23.59 4.25 -0.45
C PHE A 400 23.37 4.85 -1.85
N LEU A 401 22.18 4.67 -2.44
CA LEU A 401 21.82 5.29 -3.73
C LEU A 401 21.87 6.83 -3.65
N LEU A 402 21.30 7.43 -2.60
CA LEU A 402 21.31 8.89 -2.41
C LEU A 402 22.74 9.43 -2.24
N ALA A 403 23.62 8.68 -1.57
CA ALA A 403 25.04 9.01 -1.48
C ALA A 403 25.71 8.94 -2.86
N LEU A 404 25.48 7.88 -3.64
CA LEU A 404 25.99 7.76 -5.00
C LEU A 404 25.53 8.91 -5.90
N VAL A 405 24.24 9.28 -5.85
CA VAL A 405 23.69 10.42 -6.59
C VAL A 405 24.39 11.72 -6.19
N SER A 406 24.58 11.94 -4.89
CA SER A 406 25.22 13.15 -4.37
C SER A 406 26.69 13.25 -4.79
N ILE A 407 27.44 12.15 -4.69
CA ILE A 407 28.85 12.10 -5.12
C ILE A 407 28.95 12.25 -6.64
N SER A 408 28.08 11.59 -7.40
CA SER A 408 28.00 11.72 -8.86
C SER A 408 27.75 13.17 -9.28
N PHE A 409 26.80 13.83 -8.63
CA PHE A 409 26.45 15.22 -8.90
C PHE A 409 27.60 16.18 -8.53
N ALA A 410 28.21 16.01 -7.36
CA ALA A 410 29.29 16.87 -6.89
C ALA A 410 30.57 16.74 -7.75
N THR A 411 30.94 15.51 -8.11
CA THR A 411 32.17 15.23 -8.87
C THR A 411 32.01 15.46 -10.38
N LYS A 412 30.77 15.54 -10.89
CA LYS A 412 30.44 15.67 -12.33
C LYS A 412 31.09 14.58 -13.18
N ASN A 413 31.34 13.41 -12.59
CA ASN A 413 32.03 12.29 -13.22
C ASN A 413 31.04 11.42 -14.02
N SER A 414 31.30 11.26 -15.31
CA SER A 414 30.41 10.49 -16.19
C SER A 414 30.32 9.01 -15.80
N THR A 415 31.41 8.39 -15.35
CA THR A 415 31.40 6.96 -15.00
C THR A 415 30.51 6.72 -13.78
N LEU A 416 30.64 7.56 -12.75
CA LEU A 416 29.86 7.46 -11.53
C LEU A 416 28.37 7.74 -11.76
N ARG A 417 28.05 8.62 -12.71
CA ARG A 417 26.67 8.81 -13.14
C ARG A 417 26.09 7.53 -13.75
N TRP A 418 26.81 6.89 -14.67
CA TRP A 418 26.32 5.66 -15.30
C TRP A 418 26.17 4.52 -14.30
N THR A 419 27.08 4.36 -13.34
CA THR A 419 26.91 3.36 -12.26
C THR A 419 25.69 3.66 -11.40
N THR A 420 25.45 4.94 -11.08
CA THR A 420 24.26 5.38 -10.35
C THR A 420 22.99 5.04 -11.14
N LEU A 421 22.94 5.34 -12.45
CA LEU A 421 21.79 5.02 -13.31
C LEU A 421 21.51 3.51 -13.42
N VAL A 422 22.55 2.68 -13.47
CA VAL A 422 22.39 1.21 -13.44
C VAL A 422 21.75 0.80 -12.11
N PHE A 423 22.29 1.28 -10.99
CA PHE A 423 21.77 0.94 -9.67
C PHE A 423 20.32 1.41 -9.49
N THR A 424 20.00 2.65 -9.88
CA THR A 424 18.64 3.19 -9.88
C THR A 424 17.69 2.34 -10.73
N LEU A 425 18.08 1.97 -11.96
CA LEU A 425 17.20 1.22 -12.85
C LEU A 425 16.92 -0.19 -12.33
N VAL A 426 17.94 -0.88 -11.80
CA VAL A 426 17.80 -2.26 -11.33
C VAL A 426 17.14 -2.30 -9.95
N TRP A 427 17.71 -1.60 -8.97
CA TRP A 427 17.24 -1.66 -7.60
C TRP A 427 15.94 -0.89 -7.41
N LEU A 428 15.94 0.43 -7.65
CA LEU A 428 14.75 1.26 -7.44
C LEU A 428 13.64 0.97 -8.46
N GLY A 429 13.99 0.53 -9.68
CA GLY A 429 13.03 0.15 -10.71
C GLY A 429 12.45 -1.25 -10.52
N TRP A 430 13.28 -2.30 -10.56
CA TRP A 430 12.82 -3.69 -10.67
C TRP A 430 12.74 -4.46 -9.35
N ILE A 431 13.55 -4.09 -8.35
CA ILE A 431 13.61 -4.81 -7.07
C ILE A 431 12.67 -4.16 -6.05
N ASP A 432 12.75 -2.84 -5.89
CA ASP A 432 12.08 -2.09 -4.84
C ASP A 432 10.74 -1.49 -5.31
N GLY A 433 10.76 -0.76 -6.44
CA GLY A 433 9.57 -0.09 -6.97
C GLY A 433 9.13 1.17 -6.20
N GLY A 434 9.79 1.54 -5.09
CA GLY A 434 9.45 2.70 -4.24
C GLY A 434 9.89 4.05 -4.81
N PHE A 435 9.57 4.36 -6.06
CA PHE A 435 9.91 5.65 -6.69
C PHE A 435 8.75 6.64 -6.70
N LEU A 436 9.09 7.94 -6.75
CA LEU A 436 8.10 9.00 -6.90
C LEU A 436 7.43 8.93 -8.27
N SER A 437 6.10 8.96 -8.24
CA SER A 437 5.19 8.80 -9.37
C SER A 437 4.08 9.86 -9.34
N VAL A 438 3.23 9.89 -10.36
CA VAL A 438 2.03 10.71 -10.44
C VAL A 438 1.04 10.40 -9.33
N SER A 439 0.93 9.14 -8.90
CA SER A 439 0.03 8.78 -7.81
C SER A 439 0.38 9.55 -6.55
N HIS A 440 1.66 9.83 -6.30
CA HIS A 440 2.08 10.64 -5.16
C HIS A 440 1.62 12.10 -5.26
N ILE A 441 1.53 12.66 -6.48
CA ILE A 441 1.01 14.02 -6.69
C ILE A 441 -0.50 14.04 -6.42
N THR A 442 -1.24 13.10 -7.01
CA THR A 442 -2.70 13.05 -6.86
C THR A 442 -3.08 12.71 -5.43
N ASN A 443 -2.37 11.79 -4.77
CA ASN A 443 -2.60 11.42 -3.38
C ASN A 443 -2.20 12.56 -2.43
N PHE A 444 -1.16 13.34 -2.74
CA PHE A 444 -0.81 14.50 -1.91
C PHE A 444 -1.89 15.57 -1.94
N VAL A 445 -2.53 15.78 -3.10
CA VAL A 445 -3.68 16.71 -3.21
C VAL A 445 -4.88 16.22 -2.39
N LYS A 446 -5.07 14.89 -2.28
CA LYS A 446 -6.19 14.28 -1.56
C LYS A 446 -5.96 14.17 -0.05
N GLN A 447 -4.84 13.59 0.35
CA GLN A 447 -4.53 13.17 1.73
C GLN A 447 -3.59 14.16 2.44
N GLY A 448 -3.00 15.12 1.72
CA GLY A 448 -2.07 16.08 2.27
C GLY A 448 -0.68 15.49 2.57
N PRO A 449 0.18 16.19 3.34
CA PRO A 449 1.57 15.77 3.60
C PRO A 449 1.71 14.50 4.45
N SER A 450 0.66 14.11 5.18
CA SER A 450 0.67 12.95 6.08
C SER A 450 0.91 11.62 5.36
N MET A 451 0.52 11.51 4.07
CA MET A 451 0.77 10.30 3.27
C MET A 451 2.25 9.94 3.12
N PHE A 452 3.16 10.89 3.30
CA PHE A 452 4.60 10.66 3.21
C PHE A 452 5.24 10.30 4.55
N LEU A 453 4.45 10.36 5.63
CA LEU A 453 4.87 10.02 7.00
C LEU A 453 4.49 8.59 7.39
N THR A 454 4.01 7.79 6.44
CA THR A 454 3.63 6.39 6.66
C THR A 454 4.80 5.42 6.55
N ASP A 455 5.81 5.77 5.74
CA ASP A 455 6.96 4.90 5.45
C ASP A 455 8.27 5.72 5.37
N LEU A 456 9.32 5.24 6.04
CA LEU A 456 10.59 5.97 6.17
C LEU A 456 11.34 6.12 4.83
N PRO A 457 11.55 5.05 4.02
CA PRO A 457 12.08 5.16 2.66
C PRO A 457 11.38 6.22 1.81
N THR A 458 10.04 6.21 1.81
CA THR A 458 9.23 7.19 1.06
C THR A 458 9.48 8.62 1.54
N LEU A 459 9.52 8.84 2.87
CA LEU A 459 9.85 10.15 3.43
C LEU A 459 11.24 10.63 2.99
N ILE A 460 12.24 9.75 3.06
CA ILE A 460 13.63 10.06 2.71
C ILE A 460 13.75 10.47 1.23
N ILE A 461 13.14 9.71 0.31
CA ILE A 461 13.23 10.02 -1.13
C ILE A 461 12.48 11.31 -1.50
N VAL A 462 11.33 11.58 -0.85
CA VAL A 462 10.57 12.83 -1.02
C VAL A 462 11.39 14.02 -0.54
N VAL A 463 11.89 13.96 0.70
CA VAL A 463 12.68 15.04 1.31
C VAL A 463 13.92 15.34 0.47
N PHE A 464 14.65 14.30 0.05
CA PHE A 464 15.80 14.45 -0.83
C PHE A 464 15.40 15.10 -2.18
N THR A 465 14.30 14.65 -2.79
CA THR A 465 13.84 15.17 -4.08
C THR A 465 13.41 16.63 -3.99
N VAL A 466 12.65 16.99 -2.95
CA VAL A 466 12.20 18.36 -2.72
C VAL A 466 13.40 19.27 -2.43
N ALA A 467 14.30 18.86 -1.52
CA ALA A 467 15.49 19.62 -1.19
C ALA A 467 16.36 19.87 -2.44
N THR A 468 16.72 18.81 -3.17
CA THR A 468 17.54 18.96 -4.38
C THR A 468 16.86 19.79 -5.46
N THR A 469 15.54 19.65 -5.63
CA THR A 469 14.74 20.45 -6.58
C THR A 469 14.71 21.92 -6.22
N LEU A 470 14.56 22.25 -4.94
CA LEU A 470 14.56 23.62 -4.45
C LEU A 470 15.93 24.28 -4.53
N PHE A 471 17.02 23.55 -4.29
CA PHE A 471 18.36 24.17 -4.30
C PHE A 471 19.00 24.17 -5.69
N TRP A 472 19.02 23.05 -6.41
CA TRP A 472 19.74 22.90 -7.69
C TRP A 472 18.85 22.69 -8.91
N GLY A 473 17.56 22.44 -8.73
CA GLY A 473 16.64 22.03 -9.79
C GLY A 473 16.49 20.50 -9.85
N ARG A 474 15.92 19.96 -10.93
CA ARG A 474 15.35 18.61 -10.96
C ARG A 474 16.36 17.44 -11.03
N VAL A 475 17.22 17.31 -10.04
CA VAL A 475 18.23 16.22 -9.93
C VAL A 475 17.57 14.83 -9.90
N PHE A 476 16.37 14.71 -9.33
CA PHE A 476 15.62 13.45 -9.34
C PHE A 476 15.39 12.91 -10.75
N CYS A 477 14.99 13.78 -11.69
CA CYS A 477 14.68 13.39 -13.07
C CYS A 477 15.92 12.89 -13.84
N SER A 478 17.13 13.32 -13.46
CA SER A 478 18.36 12.84 -14.10
C SER A 478 18.89 11.56 -13.49
N SER A 479 18.82 11.40 -12.16
CA SER A 479 19.66 10.45 -11.44
C SER A 479 18.91 9.46 -10.54
N LEU A 480 17.66 9.75 -10.15
CA LEU A 480 16.85 8.88 -9.28
C LEU A 480 15.64 8.28 -9.99
N CYS A 481 15.16 8.88 -11.07
CA CYS A 481 14.03 8.33 -11.81
C CYS A 481 14.48 7.12 -12.65
N PRO A 482 13.99 5.88 -12.37
CA PRO A 482 14.39 4.68 -13.12
C PRO A 482 13.94 4.78 -14.59
N PHE A 483 12.80 5.42 -14.86
CA PHE A 483 12.34 5.63 -16.24
C PHE A 483 13.18 6.67 -17.02
N GLY A 484 13.71 7.67 -16.32
CA GLY A 484 14.70 8.58 -16.89
C GLY A 484 16.00 7.85 -17.24
N ALA A 485 16.45 6.96 -16.36
CA ALA A 485 17.62 6.11 -16.59
C ALA A 485 17.40 5.18 -17.80
N LEU A 486 16.24 4.53 -17.90
CA LEU A 486 15.89 3.65 -19.02
C LEU A 486 15.98 4.38 -20.38
N GLN A 487 15.42 5.60 -20.48
CA GLN A 487 15.51 6.40 -21.69
C GLN A 487 16.95 6.85 -22.00
N ASP A 488 17.76 7.15 -20.99
CA ASP A 488 19.18 7.45 -21.17
C ASP A 488 19.94 6.23 -21.73
N PHE A 489 19.68 5.03 -21.22
CA PHE A 489 20.26 3.79 -21.75
C PHE A 489 19.85 3.55 -23.21
N ILE A 490 18.55 3.69 -23.53
CA ILE A 490 18.06 3.58 -24.92
C ILE A 490 18.83 4.55 -25.81
N SER A 491 18.96 5.81 -25.40
CA SER A 491 19.65 6.83 -26.19
C SER A 491 21.17 6.60 -26.32
N ARG A 492 21.77 5.87 -25.37
CA ARG A 492 23.20 5.57 -25.35
C ARG A 492 23.56 4.36 -26.20
N PHE A 493 22.72 3.33 -26.18
CA PHE A 493 22.92 2.10 -26.94
C PHE A 493 22.42 2.19 -28.38
N LEU A 494 21.48 3.10 -28.68
CA LEU A 494 21.06 3.32 -30.06
C LEU A 494 22.07 4.13 -30.88
N PRO A 495 22.22 3.80 -32.18
CA PRO A 495 22.99 4.62 -33.11
C PRO A 495 22.43 6.05 -33.22
N ARG A 496 23.32 7.05 -33.18
CA ARG A 496 22.95 8.49 -33.26
C ARG A 496 22.19 8.89 -34.52
N HIS A 497 22.24 8.11 -35.60
CA HIS A 497 21.54 8.46 -36.85
C HIS A 497 20.02 8.29 -36.75
N PHE A 498 19.52 7.49 -35.81
CA PHE A 498 18.08 7.39 -35.53
C PHE A 498 17.55 8.58 -34.72
N GLN A 499 18.43 9.25 -33.97
CA GLN A 499 18.07 10.40 -33.14
C GLN A 499 18.01 11.67 -33.99
N LYS A 500 16.84 12.31 -34.03
CA LYS A 500 16.59 13.53 -34.79
C LYS A 500 16.22 14.68 -33.85
N GLU A 501 16.80 15.85 -34.11
CA GLU A 501 16.39 17.08 -33.45
C GLU A 501 15.09 17.59 -34.08
N LEU A 502 14.06 17.89 -33.27
CA LEU A 502 12.84 18.52 -33.78
C LEU A 502 13.05 20.00 -34.09
N PRO A 503 12.33 20.54 -35.08
CA PRO A 503 12.23 21.98 -35.28
C PRO A 503 11.78 22.71 -34.00
N ARG A 504 12.41 23.84 -33.69
CA ARG A 504 12.21 24.56 -32.41
C ARG A 504 10.77 24.97 -32.15
N ALA A 505 10.03 25.42 -33.16
CA ALA A 505 8.62 25.76 -33.01
C ALA A 505 7.77 24.58 -32.51
N THR A 506 7.99 23.38 -33.06
CA THR A 506 7.28 22.16 -32.63
C THR A 506 7.69 21.72 -31.23
N HIS A 507 8.98 21.85 -30.89
CA HIS A 507 9.47 21.56 -29.56
C HIS A 507 8.82 22.47 -28.51
N ASN A 508 8.81 23.78 -28.75
CA ASN A 508 8.28 24.77 -27.82
C ASN A 508 6.78 24.58 -27.59
N ALA A 509 6.02 24.21 -28.62
CA ALA A 509 4.61 23.87 -28.48
C ALA A 509 4.40 22.55 -27.72
N ALA A 510 5.14 21.49 -28.06
CA ALA A 510 4.97 20.16 -27.49
C ALA A 510 5.35 20.08 -26.00
N ILE A 511 6.26 20.93 -25.51
CA ILE A 511 6.59 21.01 -24.08
C ILE A 511 5.34 21.29 -23.23
N TYR A 512 4.37 22.05 -23.74
CA TYR A 512 3.16 22.38 -22.99
C TYR A 512 2.20 21.21 -22.80
N ILE A 513 2.36 20.11 -23.55
CA ILE A 513 1.50 18.92 -23.45
C ILE A 513 1.57 18.34 -22.03
N LYS A 514 2.76 18.09 -21.47
CA LYS A 514 2.90 17.58 -20.09
C LYS A 514 2.31 18.50 -19.02
N TYR A 515 2.30 19.82 -19.26
CA TYR A 515 1.67 20.78 -18.35
C TYR A 515 0.15 20.74 -18.47
N GLY A 516 -0.38 20.54 -19.68
CA GLY A 516 -1.79 20.25 -19.91
C GLY A 516 -2.21 18.94 -19.25
N VAL A 517 -1.40 17.88 -19.37
CA VAL A 517 -1.63 16.59 -18.69
C VAL A 517 -1.61 16.76 -17.17
N LEU A 518 -0.61 17.48 -16.61
CA LEU A 518 -0.57 17.78 -15.17
C LEU A 518 -1.81 18.56 -14.73
N GLY A 519 -2.19 19.62 -15.46
CA GLY A 519 -3.39 20.42 -15.15
C GLY A 519 -4.67 19.60 -15.23
N PHE A 520 -4.79 18.71 -16.22
CA PHE A 520 -5.89 17.76 -16.34
C PHE A 520 -5.91 16.79 -15.15
N LEU A 521 -4.78 16.20 -14.78
CA LEU A 521 -4.69 15.28 -13.64
C LEU A 521 -5.00 15.96 -12.32
N LEU A 522 -4.56 17.21 -12.12
CA LEU A 522 -4.90 17.99 -10.92
C LEU A 522 -6.39 18.35 -10.91
N LEU A 523 -6.94 18.78 -12.04
CA LEU A 523 -8.36 19.09 -12.16
C LEU A 523 -9.20 17.83 -11.90
N MET A 524 -8.82 16.69 -12.46
CA MET A 524 -9.47 15.41 -12.19
C MET A 524 -9.29 15.02 -10.72
N ALA A 525 -8.09 15.11 -10.15
CA ALA A 525 -7.88 14.78 -8.74
C ALA A 525 -8.73 15.64 -7.78
N VAL A 526 -9.02 16.90 -8.15
CA VAL A 526 -9.87 17.80 -7.37
C VAL A 526 -11.36 17.60 -7.67
N ALA A 527 -11.73 17.30 -8.91
CA ALA A 527 -13.13 17.27 -9.35
C ALA A 527 -13.75 15.86 -9.45
N TRP A 528 -12.94 14.81 -9.56
CA TRP A 528 -13.34 13.41 -9.83
C TRP A 528 -12.44 12.46 -9.03
N ALA A 529 -12.93 11.97 -7.88
CA ALA A 529 -12.11 11.25 -6.92
C ALA A 529 -11.64 9.85 -7.41
N ASP A 530 -12.39 9.12 -8.24
CA ASP A 530 -12.16 7.67 -8.38
C ASP A 530 -11.58 7.19 -9.72
N LEU A 531 -11.19 8.12 -10.59
CA LEU A 531 -10.57 7.75 -11.86
C LEU A 531 -9.09 7.44 -11.65
N SER A 532 -8.76 6.14 -11.62
CA SER A 532 -7.40 5.57 -11.75
C SER A 532 -6.72 5.87 -13.10
N LEU A 533 -7.12 6.96 -13.78
CA LEU A 533 -6.63 7.36 -15.09
C LEU A 533 -5.14 7.71 -15.10
N PHE A 534 -4.56 8.03 -13.95
CA PHE A 534 -3.12 8.34 -13.85
C PHE A 534 -2.24 7.19 -14.37
N GLN A 535 -2.69 5.93 -14.26
CA GLN A 535 -1.96 4.77 -14.77
C GLN A 535 -1.72 4.82 -16.29
N TYR A 536 -2.63 5.45 -17.05
CA TYR A 536 -2.49 5.60 -18.51
C TYR A 536 -1.51 6.72 -18.88
N PHE A 537 -1.37 7.73 -18.02
CA PHE A 537 -0.41 8.81 -18.20
C PHE A 537 0.97 8.47 -17.64
N GLU A 538 1.06 7.45 -16.77
CA GLU A 538 2.31 6.93 -16.23
C GLU A 538 2.42 5.40 -16.40
N PRO A 539 2.65 4.89 -17.61
CA PRO A 539 2.63 3.45 -17.89
C PRO A 539 3.89 2.71 -17.40
N PHE A 540 4.66 3.26 -16.46
CA PHE A 540 5.95 2.71 -16.02
C PHE A 540 5.81 1.56 -15.05
N GLY A 541 4.75 1.57 -14.24
CA GLY A 541 4.44 0.41 -13.41
C GLY A 541 4.28 -0.87 -14.25
N THR A 542 3.86 -0.75 -15.51
CA THR A 542 3.70 -1.88 -16.43
C THR A 542 4.96 -2.71 -16.61
N ILE A 543 6.14 -2.07 -16.75
CA ILE A 543 7.40 -2.78 -17.00
C ILE A 543 8.05 -3.30 -15.72
N PHE A 544 7.89 -2.57 -14.61
CA PHE A 544 8.50 -2.92 -13.33
C PHE A 544 7.67 -3.94 -12.52
N TYR A 545 6.34 -3.85 -12.57
CA TYR A 545 5.41 -4.73 -11.87
C TYR A 545 4.69 -5.74 -12.78
N PHE A 546 5.06 -5.79 -14.06
CA PHE A 546 4.50 -6.72 -15.06
C PHE A 546 2.96 -6.73 -15.12
N SER A 547 2.38 -5.62 -15.59
CA SER A 547 0.92 -5.49 -15.68
C SER A 547 0.32 -6.46 -16.72
N GLN A 548 -0.86 -7.02 -16.43
CA GLN A 548 -1.61 -7.88 -17.34
C GLN A 548 -2.38 -7.09 -18.42
N SER A 549 -2.42 -5.75 -18.34
CA SER A 549 -3.17 -4.90 -19.27
C SER A 549 -2.43 -4.66 -20.58
N VAL A 550 -2.95 -5.20 -21.67
CA VAL A 550 -2.40 -5.02 -23.03
C VAL A 550 -2.30 -3.54 -23.41
N TRP A 551 -3.28 -2.72 -23.01
CA TRP A 551 -3.31 -1.30 -23.33
C TRP A 551 -2.15 -0.52 -22.71
N LEU A 552 -1.78 -0.83 -21.45
CA LEU A 552 -0.66 -0.19 -20.79
C LEU A 552 0.68 -0.54 -21.45
N TRP A 553 0.84 -1.78 -21.91
CA TRP A 553 1.99 -2.19 -22.72
C TRP A 553 2.07 -1.44 -24.05
N VAL A 554 0.95 -1.24 -24.75
CA VAL A 554 0.91 -0.47 -26.00
C VAL A 554 1.36 0.97 -25.78
N ILE A 555 0.84 1.63 -24.73
CA ILE A 555 1.19 3.02 -24.40
C ILE A 555 2.68 3.12 -24.01
N LEU A 556 3.16 2.22 -23.14
CA LEU A 556 4.57 2.15 -22.74
C LEU A 556 5.49 1.98 -23.96
N LEU A 557 5.22 0.99 -24.81
CA LEU A 557 6.01 0.73 -26.01
C LEU A 557 5.97 1.92 -26.98
N GLY A 558 4.85 2.62 -27.08
CA GLY A 558 4.73 3.88 -27.82
C GLY A 558 5.70 4.95 -27.32
N PHE A 559 5.78 5.18 -26.00
CA PHE A 559 6.72 6.15 -25.42
C PHE A 559 8.19 5.72 -25.54
N LEU A 560 8.48 4.43 -25.39
CA LEU A 560 9.82 3.89 -25.60
C LEU A 560 10.26 3.99 -27.07
N ALA A 561 9.36 3.72 -28.01
CA ALA A 561 9.58 3.92 -29.44
C ALA A 561 9.80 5.40 -29.77
N GLY A 562 9.07 6.33 -29.13
CA GLY A 562 9.35 7.76 -29.22
C GLY A 562 10.78 8.12 -28.77
N SER A 563 11.27 7.43 -27.73
CA SER A 563 12.61 7.63 -27.16
C SER A 563 13.76 7.15 -28.06
N VAL A 564 13.47 6.30 -29.06
CA VAL A 564 14.40 5.92 -30.12
C VAL A 564 14.71 7.10 -31.05
N PHE A 565 13.69 7.89 -31.40
CA PHE A 565 13.84 9.01 -32.32
C PHE A 565 14.23 10.31 -31.63
N ILE A 566 13.78 10.51 -30.38
CA ILE A 566 13.93 11.75 -29.63
C ILE A 566 14.41 11.40 -28.23
N SER A 567 15.60 11.86 -27.84
CA SER A 567 16.14 11.60 -26.50
C SER A 567 15.17 12.06 -25.41
N ARG A 568 14.92 11.20 -24.42
CA ARG A 568 14.02 11.46 -23.28
C ARG A 568 12.62 11.93 -23.71
N PHE A 569 12.04 11.31 -24.74
CA PHE A 569 10.76 11.72 -25.35
C PHE A 569 9.64 11.93 -24.33
N TYR A 570 9.41 10.96 -23.45
CA TYR A 570 8.34 11.05 -22.45
C TYR A 570 8.64 12.12 -21.40
N CYS A 571 9.86 12.17 -20.85
CA CYS A 571 10.24 13.17 -19.85
C CYS A 571 10.11 14.60 -20.40
N ARG A 572 10.27 14.77 -21.72
CA ARG A 572 10.20 16.06 -22.41
C ARG A 572 8.76 16.52 -22.66
N TYR A 573 7.87 15.61 -23.04
CA TYR A 573 6.55 15.98 -23.59
C TYR A 573 5.34 15.44 -22.84
N ALA A 574 5.48 14.36 -22.07
CA ALA A 574 4.35 13.66 -21.49
C ALA A 574 4.41 13.47 -19.97
N CYS A 575 5.57 13.70 -19.32
CA CYS A 575 5.77 13.46 -17.89
C CYS A 575 5.16 14.54 -16.97
N PRO A 576 4.00 14.31 -16.33
CA PRO A 576 3.41 15.23 -15.36
C PRO A 576 4.26 15.43 -14.10
N LEU A 577 4.91 14.38 -13.56
CA LEU A 577 5.82 14.52 -12.41
C LEU A 577 6.99 15.47 -12.74
N GLY A 578 7.58 15.31 -13.93
CA GLY A 578 8.62 16.20 -14.42
C GLY A 578 8.14 17.63 -14.65
N ALA A 579 6.87 17.82 -15.04
CA ALA A 579 6.23 19.13 -15.14
C ALA A 579 6.08 19.78 -13.75
N ALA A 580 5.57 19.05 -12.75
CA ALA A 580 5.39 19.53 -11.39
C ALA A 580 6.72 19.95 -10.75
N LEU A 581 7.72 19.07 -10.77
CA LEU A 581 9.07 19.41 -10.30
C LEU A 581 9.70 20.56 -11.12
N GLY A 582 9.30 20.73 -12.38
CA GLY A 582 9.76 21.80 -13.26
C GLY A 582 9.29 23.16 -12.79
N VAL A 583 8.03 23.25 -12.37
CA VAL A 583 7.46 24.47 -11.75
C VAL A 583 8.17 24.78 -10.43
N VAL A 584 8.33 23.78 -9.55
CA VAL A 584 9.02 23.95 -8.26
C VAL A 584 10.46 24.42 -8.45
N SER A 585 11.16 23.91 -9.47
CA SER A 585 12.55 24.28 -9.74
C SER A 585 12.74 25.77 -10.11
N LEU A 586 11.69 26.51 -10.47
CA LEU A 586 11.81 27.94 -10.77
C LEU A 586 12.31 28.77 -9.57
N ILE A 587 12.13 28.28 -8.35
CA ILE A 587 12.59 28.96 -7.12
C ILE A 587 14.10 28.73 -6.88
N SER A 588 14.73 27.81 -7.62
CA SER A 588 16.12 27.40 -7.37
C SER A 588 17.15 28.52 -7.56
N PRO A 589 18.03 28.74 -6.54
CA PRO A 589 19.10 29.74 -6.62
C PRO A 589 20.33 29.23 -7.40
N PHE A 590 20.64 27.93 -7.39
CA PHE A 590 21.87 27.39 -7.98
C PHE A 590 21.70 26.93 -9.43
N ARG A 591 21.50 27.92 -10.32
CA ARG A 591 21.32 27.71 -11.75
C ARG A 591 22.63 27.62 -12.54
N ILE A 592 22.62 26.88 -13.64
CA ILE A 592 23.74 26.81 -14.59
C ILE A 592 23.90 28.18 -15.27
N LYS A 593 25.06 28.81 -15.10
CA LYS A 593 25.37 30.10 -15.74
C LYS A 593 25.94 29.87 -17.14
N ARG A 594 25.53 30.72 -18.09
CA ARG A 594 25.97 30.69 -19.49
C ARG A 594 26.58 32.03 -19.87
N VAL A 595 27.47 32.01 -20.86
CA VAL A 595 28.20 33.18 -21.36
C VAL A 595 27.77 33.52 -22.79
N ARG A 596 28.03 34.75 -23.26
CA ARG A 596 27.60 35.20 -24.60
C ARG A 596 28.23 34.40 -25.74
N GLN A 597 29.42 33.81 -25.52
CA GLN A 597 30.11 32.94 -26.48
C GLN A 597 29.32 31.66 -26.79
N CYS A 598 28.37 31.28 -25.93
CA CYS A 598 27.47 30.14 -26.18
C CYS A 598 26.56 30.33 -27.40
N LEU A 599 26.40 31.56 -27.89
CA LEU A 599 25.68 31.85 -29.14
C LEU A 599 26.31 31.14 -30.35
N TYR A 600 27.64 30.99 -30.34
CA TYR A 600 28.40 30.43 -31.46
C TYR A 600 28.86 28.98 -31.23
N CYS A 601 29.25 28.64 -30.00
CA CYS A 601 29.86 27.33 -29.70
C CYS A 601 28.87 26.17 -29.86
N LYS A 602 27.57 26.35 -29.52
CA LYS A 602 26.46 25.37 -29.64
C LYS A 602 26.68 23.94 -29.08
N VAL A 603 27.86 23.61 -28.53
CA VAL A 603 28.21 22.28 -28.00
C VAL A 603 27.23 21.81 -26.93
N CYS A 604 26.94 22.66 -25.94
CA CYS A 604 26.01 22.29 -24.86
C CYS A 604 24.55 22.22 -25.35
N GLU A 605 24.20 22.97 -26.40
CA GLU A 605 22.85 22.94 -26.97
C GLU A 605 22.60 21.58 -27.64
N HIS A 606 23.51 21.12 -28.50
CA HIS A 606 23.45 19.78 -29.10
C HIS A 606 23.67 18.64 -28.10
N ALA A 607 24.29 18.93 -26.96
CA ALA A 607 24.49 17.94 -25.91
C ALA A 607 23.28 17.78 -24.98
N CYS A 608 22.32 18.70 -24.98
CA CYS A 608 21.23 18.72 -24.02
C CYS A 608 20.16 17.68 -24.39
N PRO A 609 19.98 16.60 -23.60
CA PRO A 609 19.05 15.53 -23.96
C PRO A 609 17.58 15.99 -23.95
N THR A 610 17.24 17.02 -23.17
CA THR A 610 15.88 17.58 -23.10
C THR A 610 15.66 18.77 -24.03
N GLY A 611 16.72 19.27 -24.69
CA GLY A 611 16.63 20.46 -25.55
C GLY A 611 16.36 21.78 -24.81
N ALA A 612 16.63 21.85 -23.50
CA ALA A 612 16.38 23.02 -22.65
C ALA A 612 17.34 24.21 -22.89
N ILE A 613 18.33 24.07 -23.76
CA ILE A 613 19.39 25.08 -23.97
C ILE A 613 19.22 25.71 -25.34
N GLU A 614 19.18 27.04 -25.38
CA GLU A 614 19.12 27.82 -26.61
C GLU A 614 20.19 28.93 -26.56
N GLY A 615 21.34 28.67 -27.21
CA GLY A 615 22.48 29.59 -27.16
C GLY A 615 22.85 29.97 -25.71
N PRO A 616 22.76 31.27 -25.33
CA PRO A 616 23.07 31.72 -23.97
C PRO A 616 21.93 31.52 -22.96
N LYS A 617 20.71 31.14 -23.38
CA LYS A 617 19.56 30.96 -22.49
C LYS A 617 19.35 29.49 -22.15
N ILE A 618 18.90 29.23 -20.93
CA ILE A 618 18.48 27.90 -20.48
C ILE A 618 17.04 28.03 -19.98
N ASP A 619 16.16 27.22 -20.54
CA ASP A 619 14.82 27.03 -20.02
C ASP A 619 14.89 26.15 -18.76
N PHE A 620 14.93 26.78 -17.59
CA PHE A 620 15.23 26.06 -16.34
C PHE A 620 14.14 25.04 -15.97
N LYS A 621 12.86 25.33 -16.28
CA LYS A 621 11.75 24.37 -16.09
C LYS A 621 11.90 23.11 -16.95
N GLU A 622 12.69 23.16 -18.03
CA GLU A 622 12.98 22.04 -18.93
C GLU A 622 14.36 21.41 -18.70
N CYS A 623 15.22 22.04 -17.91
CA CYS A 623 16.50 21.46 -17.49
C CYS A 623 16.29 20.37 -16.44
N VAL A 624 16.78 19.16 -16.69
CA VAL A 624 16.71 18.02 -15.73
C VAL A 624 17.98 17.89 -14.88
N ARG A 625 18.90 18.86 -14.94
CA ARG A 625 20.17 18.86 -14.19
C ARG A 625 20.97 17.55 -14.33
N CYS A 626 21.04 17.02 -15.55
CA CYS A 626 21.84 15.85 -15.89
C CYS A 626 23.36 16.13 -16.00
N ASP A 627 23.76 17.40 -15.99
CA ASP A 627 25.14 17.89 -16.06
C ASP A 627 25.98 17.43 -17.27
N ASP A 628 25.37 16.85 -18.31
CA ASP A 628 26.03 16.52 -19.58
C ASP A 628 26.75 17.72 -20.22
N CYS A 629 26.12 18.90 -20.12
CA CYS A 629 26.70 20.13 -20.63
C CYS A 629 27.93 20.58 -19.84
N GLU A 630 27.95 20.37 -18.52
CA GLU A 630 29.06 20.75 -17.66
C GLU A 630 30.21 19.74 -17.78
N SER A 631 29.89 18.44 -17.79
CA SER A 631 30.86 17.36 -18.00
C SER A 631 31.62 17.51 -19.33
N LYS A 632 30.93 17.82 -20.43
CA LYS A 632 31.58 18.07 -21.73
C LYS A 632 32.53 19.27 -21.70
N LEU A 633 32.21 20.32 -20.94
CA LEU A 633 33.09 21.49 -20.80
C LEU A 633 34.34 21.15 -19.99
N ILE A 634 34.19 20.42 -18.88
CA ILE A 634 35.31 19.98 -18.02
C ILE A 634 36.29 19.09 -18.80
N HIS A 635 35.76 18.12 -19.55
CA HIS A 635 36.56 17.20 -20.35
C HIS A 635 36.96 17.76 -21.72
N LYS A 636 36.61 19.01 -22.04
CA LYS A 636 36.83 19.67 -23.34
C LYS A 636 36.33 18.81 -24.53
N ALA A 637 35.29 18.01 -24.33
CA ALA A 637 34.76 17.09 -25.31
C ALA A 637 33.80 17.81 -26.27
N GLY A 638 34.14 17.83 -27.57
CA GLY A 638 33.34 18.47 -28.61
C GLY A 638 33.51 19.98 -28.73
N VAL A 639 34.50 20.59 -28.05
CA VAL A 639 34.81 22.02 -28.16
C VAL A 639 35.47 22.31 -29.52
N CYS A 640 35.05 23.40 -30.17
CA CYS A 640 35.68 23.85 -31.41
C CYS A 640 37.16 24.17 -31.15
N LYS A 641 38.08 23.59 -31.92
CA LYS A 641 39.53 23.83 -31.79
C LYS A 641 39.97 25.24 -32.23
N HIS A 642 39.05 26.03 -32.78
CA HIS A 642 39.31 27.38 -33.29
C HIS A 642 38.93 28.43 -32.23
N PRO A 643 39.68 29.55 -32.13
CA PRO A 643 39.28 30.69 -31.32
C PRO A 643 37.91 31.23 -31.72
N VAL A 644 37.14 31.72 -30.74
CA VAL A 644 35.75 32.16 -30.93
C VAL A 644 35.68 33.32 -31.93
N GLU A 645 36.71 34.15 -31.99
CA GLU A 645 36.89 35.27 -32.92
C GLU A 645 36.93 34.79 -34.38
N GLU A 646 37.58 33.65 -34.64
CA GLU A 646 37.70 33.04 -35.96
C GLU A 646 36.39 32.34 -36.38
N VAL A 647 35.68 31.72 -35.43
CA VAL A 647 34.35 31.16 -35.70
C VAL A 647 33.35 32.26 -36.01
N ARG A 648 33.42 33.39 -35.28
CA ARG A 648 32.53 34.54 -35.47
C ARG A 648 32.70 35.20 -36.84
N SER A 649 33.92 35.31 -37.36
CA SER A 649 34.19 35.92 -38.67
C SER A 649 33.73 35.06 -39.85
N ARG A 650 33.56 33.75 -39.67
CA ARG A 650 33.10 32.80 -40.71
C ARG A 650 31.57 32.78 -40.88
N ILE A 651 30.82 33.37 -39.95
CA ILE A 651 29.35 33.40 -40.00
C ILE A 651 28.91 34.61 -40.85
N LYS A 652 28.38 34.34 -42.05
CA LYS A 652 27.98 35.38 -43.02
C LYS A 652 26.80 36.27 -42.58
N HIS A 653 25.98 35.84 -41.62
CA HIS A 653 24.83 36.59 -41.11
C HIS A 653 24.68 36.44 -39.58
N PRO A 654 25.50 37.11 -38.77
CA PRO A 654 25.43 37.01 -37.30
C PRO A 654 24.12 37.57 -36.72
N GLU A 655 23.45 38.46 -37.46
CA GLU A 655 22.21 39.15 -37.03
C GLU A 655 20.98 38.23 -37.04
N LEU A 656 20.97 37.21 -37.91
CA LEU A 656 19.91 36.20 -37.96
C LEU A 656 19.99 35.20 -36.78
N ILE A 657 21.14 35.12 -36.09
CA ILE A 657 21.35 34.25 -34.92
C ILE A 657 20.88 34.95 -33.63
N ALA A 658 20.79 36.29 -33.63
CA ALA A 658 20.39 37.08 -32.47
C ALA A 658 18.86 37.23 -32.30
N VAL A 659 18.06 36.85 -33.30
CA VAL A 659 16.60 37.10 -33.37
C VAL A 659 15.77 35.80 -33.42
N ALA A 660 16.39 34.62 -33.29
CA ALA A 660 15.67 33.36 -33.11
C ALA A 660 15.45 33.07 -31.62
#